data_AF-A0A6N7USG7-F1
#
_entry.id   AF-A0A6N7USG7-F1
#
_cell.length_a   1.000
_cell.length_b   1.000
_cell.length_c   1.000
_cell.angle_alpha   90.00
_cell.angle_beta   90.00
_cell.angle_gamma   90.00
#
_symmetry.space_group_name_H-M   'P 1'
#
loop_
_entity.id
_entity.type
_entity.pdbx_description
1 polymer ?
#
loop_
_entity_poly.entity_id
_entity_poly.type
_entity_poly.pdbx_seq_one_letter_code
_entity_poly.pdbx_strand_id
1 'polypeptide(L)'
;MLKTVVKKGSYHDSVVLMLLTNHISAIEGVKKVSIMMATPANKDIFKQSGLDTEELMAATANDMVVVADMDREEILDVILEECEAFLKKQSGDNEEKKGAESVKSWERALKKLPEANLAVISIPGAYAALEADRALDEGLHVFMFSDNVTVEDEKKLKEKAHEKGLAVMGPDCGTGIIQGVPIAFTNNVTPGSIGIIGASGTGIQELTTIIDRLGEGVTNAIGIGGRDLNAAIGGITMMDMIDGMEEDEAVKVLVIVSKPPAKEVRDKISARLSNFSKPVVTLFVGEKPDYHEENFYHAYTLDEAARLAVGLVRGEEVPEAEINADTSAFFRAEDGKTIKAYYSGGTLANEAAMLIKDAMGCKVPPEDIEGYMLQLDGNVVVDLGDDAYTQGKPHPMIDPAKRIECMQEAVDDETTGVVLFDIMLGYGSHGDMAGALLPTIVELKAKAESAGRKVFFIGTVCGTKKDVQGYEEAVSKLEQAGVMVCENNKLACRMAIRAIGRDFAEPKKEIRKKEVAPREKQAPSDMLRRLLSEKPGIINIGLKSFAEVADQFGCQVVQYDWMPPAGGNVKLIKTLNFLRTCQEIDQKNREVIAKIVGSQPILKDNVRAKDVIPEFSENGGKVILHAGPPVAYRNMPDPMQGSCVGAVMFEEWAETEEEARRMLEAGEIRFIPCHHCNAVGPMGGITSPNMAVFVVENAVDGRKAYCTMNEGIGKVLRFGAYDAEVVDRLRWMRDVLGPTLGKALRSMENGLAVNPLVAKAIAMGDEFHQRNIAASLAFLKEVAPIITAMDLEEKDRYDVIKFLSDTDQFFLNIMMATGKVVMDTAREGTDGTIVTAMCRNGYEFGIRIAGMGDEWFTGPVNTPQGLYFTGYDAEDACPDMGDSAITETFGVGGMAMIAAPAVTRFVGAGGYEDALRTSNEMMEIVIDRNPNFTVPTWNFQGICLGIDARLVVEKGITPVINTGIANKVAGKGQIGAGTVHPPIECFEKAIVAYAKKLGFEA
;
A
#
# COMPACT_ATOMS: atom_id res chain seq x y z
N MET A 1 18.57 0.12 -27.24
CA MET A 1 19.38 0.21 -26.01
C MET A 1 18.43 0.19 -24.84
N LEU A 2 18.63 -0.72 -23.89
CA LEU A 2 17.74 -0.91 -22.76
C LEU A 2 18.13 0.06 -21.63
N LYS A 3 17.16 0.83 -21.13
CA LYS A 3 17.34 1.78 -20.01
C LYS A 3 16.22 1.62 -19.01
N THR A 4 16.57 1.76 -17.73
CA THR A 4 15.62 1.68 -16.61
C THR A 4 15.70 2.94 -15.76
N VAL A 5 14.54 3.51 -15.46
CA VAL A 5 14.40 4.62 -14.51
C VAL A 5 13.44 4.19 -13.42
N VAL A 6 13.91 4.23 -12.17
CA VAL A 6 13.12 3.89 -10.98
C VAL A 6 12.69 5.18 -10.29
N LYS A 7 11.38 5.45 -10.25
CA LYS A 7 10.78 6.54 -9.50
C LYS A 7 10.35 6.00 -8.13
N LYS A 8 11.24 6.13 -7.15
CA LYS A 8 11.09 5.53 -5.81
C LYS A 8 9.89 6.10 -5.05
N GLY A 9 9.12 5.24 -4.40
CA GLY A 9 7.94 5.61 -3.60
C GLY A 9 6.80 6.26 -4.40
N SER A 10 6.86 6.19 -5.74
CA SER A 10 5.89 6.77 -6.66
C SER A 10 4.85 5.71 -7.00
N TYR A 11 3.93 5.42 -6.07
CA TYR A 11 2.85 4.47 -6.35
C TYR A 11 1.82 5.08 -7.29
N HIS A 12 1.59 4.41 -8.42
CA HIS A 12 0.58 4.77 -9.39
C HIS A 12 -0.27 3.56 -9.75
N ASP A 13 -1.51 3.84 -10.12
CA ASP A 13 -2.44 2.81 -10.55
C ASP A 13 -1.95 2.07 -11.81
N SER A 14 -2.18 0.75 -11.85
CA SER A 14 -1.69 -0.08 -12.96
C SER A 14 -2.39 0.24 -14.28
N VAL A 15 -3.68 0.60 -14.28
CA VAL A 15 -4.38 1.01 -15.51
C VAL A 15 -3.82 2.33 -16.03
N VAL A 16 -3.58 3.30 -15.14
CA VAL A 16 -2.93 4.57 -15.51
C VAL A 16 -1.55 4.33 -16.12
N LEU A 17 -0.74 3.45 -15.51
CA LEU A 17 0.59 3.12 -16.01
C LEU A 17 0.56 2.33 -17.32
N MET A 18 -0.45 1.50 -17.55
CA MET A 18 -0.63 0.77 -18.81
C MET A 18 -1.09 1.69 -19.94
N LEU A 19 -2.02 2.62 -19.68
CA LEU A 19 -2.39 3.67 -20.64
C LEU A 19 -1.20 4.57 -20.98
N LEU A 20 -0.40 4.91 -19.96
CA LEU A 20 0.84 5.63 -20.14
C LEU A 20 1.84 4.81 -20.99
N THR A 21 1.99 3.51 -20.72
CA THR A 21 2.83 2.61 -21.53
C THR A 21 2.41 2.64 -23.00
N ASN A 22 1.11 2.58 -23.29
CA ASN A 22 0.60 2.67 -24.66
C ASN A 22 0.90 4.03 -25.30
N HIS A 23 0.65 5.14 -24.57
CA HIS A 23 0.97 6.50 -25.03
C HIS A 23 2.45 6.64 -25.39
N ILE A 24 3.35 6.16 -24.52
CA ILE A 24 4.80 6.23 -24.74
C ILE A 24 5.25 5.27 -25.85
N SER A 25 4.60 4.13 -26.01
CA SER A 25 4.94 3.16 -27.07
C SER A 25 4.73 3.70 -28.49
N ALA A 26 3.91 4.75 -28.64
CA ALA A 26 3.65 5.42 -29.92
C ALA A 26 4.73 6.46 -30.29
N ILE A 27 5.70 6.75 -29.41
CA ILE A 27 6.76 7.72 -29.67
C ILE A 27 7.78 7.15 -30.67
N GLU A 28 8.10 7.92 -31.71
CA GLU A 28 9.08 7.53 -32.73
C GLU A 28 10.47 7.27 -32.12
N GLY A 29 11.03 6.09 -32.38
CA GLY A 29 12.33 5.65 -31.86
C GLY A 29 12.28 4.87 -30.54
N VAL A 30 11.08 4.63 -29.99
CA VAL A 30 10.83 3.62 -28.95
C VAL A 30 10.55 2.28 -29.64
N LYS A 31 11.37 1.24 -29.37
CA LYS A 31 11.12 -0.12 -29.88
C LYS A 31 10.18 -0.89 -28.98
N LYS A 32 10.43 -0.76 -27.67
CA LYS A 32 9.66 -1.42 -26.64
C LYS A 32 9.71 -0.58 -25.38
N VAL A 33 8.59 -0.44 -24.69
CA VAL A 33 8.54 0.25 -23.41
C VAL A 33 7.52 -0.45 -22.52
N SER A 34 7.80 -0.47 -21.23
CA SER A 34 6.84 -0.88 -20.22
C SER A 34 7.03 -0.02 -18.98
N ILE A 35 5.91 0.51 -18.49
CA ILE A 35 5.85 1.36 -17.32
C ILE A 35 4.89 0.70 -16.34
N MET A 36 5.41 0.23 -15.21
CA MET A 36 4.63 -0.52 -14.23
C MET A 36 5.20 -0.31 -12.82
N MET A 37 4.41 -0.64 -11.80
CA MET A 37 4.92 -0.79 -10.43
C MET A 37 5.86 -2.00 -10.34
N ALA A 38 6.95 -1.92 -9.57
CA ALA A 38 7.93 -3.01 -9.42
C ALA A 38 7.47 -4.16 -8.51
N THR A 39 6.21 -4.58 -8.64
CA THR A 39 5.67 -5.73 -7.90
C THR A 39 6.36 -7.02 -8.36
N PRO A 40 6.41 -8.07 -7.53
CA PRO A 40 6.98 -9.36 -7.94
C PRO A 40 6.38 -9.90 -9.25
N ALA A 41 5.05 -9.81 -9.42
CA ALA A 41 4.38 -10.25 -10.64
C ALA A 41 4.79 -9.41 -11.87
N ASN A 42 4.85 -8.09 -11.75
CA ASN A 42 5.25 -7.21 -12.85
C ASN A 42 6.72 -7.40 -13.23
N LYS A 43 7.60 -7.68 -12.28
CA LYS A 43 9.00 -8.03 -12.57
C LYS A 43 9.09 -9.27 -13.46
N ASP A 44 8.22 -10.25 -13.27
CA ASP A 44 8.18 -11.42 -14.15
C ASP A 44 7.63 -11.06 -15.55
N ILE A 45 6.67 -10.13 -15.66
CA ILE A 45 6.20 -9.57 -16.95
C ILE A 45 7.34 -8.88 -17.70
N PHE A 46 8.15 -8.05 -17.03
CA PHE A 46 9.33 -7.42 -17.62
C PHE A 46 10.34 -8.46 -18.14
N LYS A 47 10.61 -9.53 -17.37
CA LYS A 47 11.51 -10.63 -17.81
C LYS A 47 10.97 -11.35 -19.03
N GLN A 48 9.70 -11.72 -19.03
CA GLN A 48 9.06 -12.38 -20.19
C GLN A 48 9.07 -11.47 -21.42
N SER A 49 9.06 -10.17 -21.20
CA SER A 49 9.16 -9.15 -22.24
C SER A 49 10.59 -8.81 -22.68
N GLY A 50 11.63 -9.42 -22.11
CA GLY A 50 13.03 -9.10 -22.44
C GLY A 50 13.44 -7.67 -22.05
N LEU A 51 12.79 -7.12 -21.02
CA LEU A 51 13.03 -5.80 -20.44
C LEU A 51 13.64 -5.92 -19.03
N ASP A 52 14.47 -6.93 -18.79
CA ASP A 52 15.09 -7.17 -17.48
C ASP A 52 16.37 -6.36 -17.27
N THR A 53 16.48 -5.73 -16.11
CA THR A 53 17.67 -4.96 -15.69
C THR A 53 17.93 -5.16 -14.20
N GLU A 54 19.17 -4.93 -13.77
CA GLU A 54 19.54 -5.03 -12.34
C GLU A 54 18.78 -3.98 -11.51
N GLU A 55 18.58 -2.78 -12.06
CA GLU A 55 17.85 -1.68 -11.43
C GLU A 55 16.37 -2.02 -11.20
N LEU A 56 15.72 -2.68 -12.16
CA LEU A 56 14.35 -3.19 -12.00
C LEU A 56 14.29 -4.24 -10.89
N MET A 57 15.25 -5.16 -10.84
CA MET A 57 15.25 -6.23 -9.85
C MET A 57 15.47 -5.70 -8.43
N ALA A 58 16.21 -4.61 -8.27
CA ALA A 58 16.42 -3.91 -7.01
C ALA A 58 15.25 -3.03 -6.55
N ALA A 59 14.35 -2.62 -7.45
CA ALA A 59 13.19 -1.78 -7.13
C ALA A 59 12.16 -2.53 -6.24
N THR A 60 11.39 -1.80 -5.43
CA THR A 60 10.37 -2.37 -4.53
C THR A 60 8.96 -2.26 -5.15
N ALA A 61 7.96 -2.95 -4.57
CA ALA A 61 6.58 -2.88 -5.07
C ALA A 61 5.96 -1.47 -5.00
N ASN A 62 6.57 -0.56 -4.24
CA ASN A 62 6.17 0.84 -4.09
C ASN A 62 6.81 1.77 -5.13
N ASP A 63 7.71 1.26 -5.97
CA ASP A 63 8.43 2.05 -6.96
C ASP A 63 7.81 1.88 -8.35
N MET A 64 7.57 3.00 -9.04
CA MET A 64 7.22 2.98 -10.46
C MET A 64 8.51 2.82 -11.27
N VAL A 65 8.49 1.94 -12.25
CA VAL A 65 9.64 1.65 -13.11
C VAL A 65 9.28 1.93 -14.56
N VAL A 66 10.12 2.70 -15.23
CA VAL A 66 10.07 2.92 -16.68
C VAL A 66 11.22 2.11 -17.28
N VAL A 67 10.90 1.06 -18.05
CA VAL A 67 11.91 0.31 -18.80
C VAL A 67 11.65 0.45 -20.29
N ALA A 68 12.62 1.01 -21.01
CA ALA A 68 12.49 1.27 -22.44
C ALA A 68 13.69 0.75 -23.22
N ASP A 69 13.42 0.04 -24.31
CA ASP A 69 14.35 -0.25 -25.39
C ASP A 69 14.14 0.78 -26.51
N MET A 70 15.16 1.61 -26.73
CA MET A 70 15.11 2.77 -27.63
C MET A 70 16.27 2.80 -28.63
N ASP A 71 16.11 3.52 -29.73
CA ASP A 71 17.16 3.66 -30.75
C ASP A 71 18.31 4.59 -30.34
N ARG A 72 18.01 5.61 -29.53
CA ARG A 72 18.95 6.66 -29.10
C ARG A 72 18.68 7.08 -27.66
N GLU A 73 19.73 7.44 -26.93
CA GLU A 73 19.66 7.77 -25.50
C GLU A 73 18.86 9.07 -25.22
N GLU A 74 18.89 10.01 -26.16
CA GLU A 74 18.16 11.29 -26.12
C GLU A 74 16.63 11.12 -25.99
N ILE A 75 16.10 9.95 -26.38
CA ILE A 75 14.67 9.64 -26.32
C ILE A 75 14.22 9.42 -24.86
N LEU A 76 15.14 9.05 -23.95
CA LEU A 76 14.81 8.82 -22.55
C LEU A 76 14.24 10.07 -21.88
N ASP A 77 14.82 11.24 -22.14
CA ASP A 77 14.35 12.51 -21.56
C ASP A 77 12.93 12.82 -22.07
N VAL A 78 12.65 12.59 -23.36
CA VAL A 78 11.31 12.75 -23.95
C VAL A 78 10.30 11.80 -23.31
N ILE A 79 10.68 10.54 -23.09
CA ILE A 79 9.83 9.56 -22.40
C ILE A 79 9.50 10.06 -20.99
N LEU A 80 10.49 10.54 -20.23
CA LEU A 80 10.30 10.99 -18.86
C LEU A 80 9.45 12.27 -18.79
N GLU A 81 9.65 13.22 -19.69
CA GLU A 81 8.82 14.43 -19.81
C GLU A 81 7.37 14.09 -20.13
N GLU A 82 7.12 13.19 -21.09
CA GLU A 82 5.77 12.72 -21.44
C GLU A 82 5.13 11.92 -20.29
N CYS A 83 5.90 11.11 -19.57
CA CYS A 83 5.43 10.43 -18.35
C CYS A 83 4.96 11.45 -17.30
N GLU A 84 5.78 12.47 -17.03
CA GLU A 84 5.41 13.51 -16.07
C GLU A 84 4.21 14.32 -16.54
N ALA A 85 4.13 14.67 -17.82
CA ALA A 85 2.99 15.40 -18.40
C ALA A 85 1.70 14.58 -18.31
N PHE A 86 1.74 13.29 -18.63
CA PHE A 86 0.58 12.39 -18.56
C PHE A 86 0.09 12.21 -17.12
N LEU A 87 1.02 11.92 -16.19
CA LEU A 87 0.70 11.78 -14.76
C LEU A 87 0.20 13.10 -14.17
N LYS A 88 0.73 14.25 -14.62
CA LYS A 88 0.27 15.58 -14.23
C LYS A 88 -1.12 15.90 -14.77
N LYS A 89 -1.44 15.48 -16.00
CA LYS A 89 -2.78 15.66 -16.59
C LYS A 89 -3.83 14.79 -15.89
N GLN A 90 -3.45 13.58 -15.47
CA GLN A 90 -4.26 12.73 -14.60
C GLN A 90 -4.48 13.32 -13.19
N SER A 91 -3.54 14.14 -12.69
CA SER A 91 -3.64 14.79 -11.37
C SER A 91 -4.12 16.25 -11.44
N GLY A 92 -4.30 16.81 -12.63
CA GLY A 92 -4.44 18.24 -12.92
C GLY A 92 -5.78 18.65 -13.52
N ASP A 93 -6.84 18.46 -12.74
CA ASP A 93 -8.09 19.26 -12.76
C ASP A 93 -8.41 19.77 -11.33
N ASN A 94 -7.35 19.93 -10.52
CA ASN A 94 -7.39 20.15 -9.06
C ASN A 94 -7.22 21.62 -8.60
N GLU A 95 -7.58 22.62 -9.42
CA GLU A 95 -7.77 23.98 -8.92
C GLU A 95 -9.28 24.28 -8.80
N GLU A 96 -9.72 24.46 -7.55
CA GLU A 96 -11.03 25.01 -7.11
C GLU A 96 -12.31 24.13 -7.17
N LYS A 97 -12.23 22.79 -7.17
CA LYS A 97 -13.38 21.94 -6.81
C LYS A 97 -13.13 21.17 -5.53
N LYS A 98 -14.13 21.12 -4.64
CA LYS A 98 -14.16 20.28 -3.42
C LYS A 98 -14.14 18.80 -3.82
N GLY A 99 -13.00 18.26 -4.27
CA GLY A 99 -12.85 16.83 -4.53
C GLY A 99 -12.76 16.03 -3.23
N ALA A 100 -12.97 14.72 -3.32
CA ALA A 100 -12.83 13.79 -2.20
C ALA A 100 -11.46 13.96 -1.51
N GLU A 101 -11.47 14.16 -0.19
CA GLU A 101 -10.26 14.36 0.60
C GLU A 101 -9.47 13.04 0.72
N SER A 102 -8.16 13.11 0.50
CA SER A 102 -7.28 11.93 0.53
C SER A 102 -6.67 11.69 1.92
N VAL A 103 -6.54 10.41 2.29
CA VAL A 103 -5.85 9.91 3.48
C VAL A 103 -4.94 8.72 3.12
N LYS A 104 -3.97 8.42 3.98
CA LYS A 104 -2.98 7.33 3.79
C LYS A 104 -3.14 6.16 4.76
N SER A 105 -4.22 6.12 5.55
CA SER A 105 -4.48 5.01 6.46
C SER A 105 -5.97 4.87 6.77
N TRP A 106 -6.36 3.66 7.13
CA TRP A 106 -7.71 3.34 7.61
C TRP A 106 -8.12 4.15 8.83
N GLU A 107 -7.22 4.33 9.80
CA GLU A 107 -7.53 5.08 11.04
C GLU A 107 -7.87 6.53 10.72
N ARG A 108 -7.15 7.14 9.77
CA ARG A 108 -7.46 8.48 9.26
C ARG A 108 -8.77 8.46 8.47
N ALA A 109 -9.03 7.45 7.65
CA ALA A 109 -10.26 7.32 6.87
C ALA A 109 -11.51 7.24 7.78
N LEU A 110 -11.50 6.32 8.74
CA LEU A 110 -12.59 6.09 9.69
C LEU A 110 -12.79 7.29 10.63
N LYS A 111 -11.72 7.97 11.04
CA LYS A 111 -11.84 9.20 11.82
C LYS A 111 -12.46 10.34 11.01
N LYS A 112 -12.20 10.37 9.70
CA LYS A 112 -12.69 11.41 8.79
C LYS A 112 -14.15 11.17 8.40
N LEU A 113 -14.53 9.92 8.20
CA LEU A 113 -15.91 9.50 7.87
C LEU A 113 -16.38 8.37 8.81
N PRO A 114 -16.71 8.68 10.07
CA PRO A 114 -17.16 7.67 11.06
C PRO A 114 -18.44 6.92 10.67
N GLU A 115 -19.27 7.53 9.82
CA GLU A 115 -20.54 6.99 9.32
C GLU A 115 -20.40 6.17 8.03
N ALA A 116 -19.17 5.93 7.54
CA ALA A 116 -18.92 5.11 6.36
C ALA A 116 -19.54 3.72 6.52
N ASN A 117 -20.21 3.24 5.48
CA ASN A 117 -20.87 1.94 5.46
C ASN A 117 -20.53 1.09 4.23
N LEU A 118 -19.74 1.62 3.29
CA LEU A 118 -19.29 0.89 2.11
C LEU A 118 -17.80 1.13 1.86
N ALA A 119 -17.04 0.05 1.67
CA ALA A 119 -15.69 0.08 1.14
C ALA A 119 -15.72 -0.31 -0.35
N VAL A 120 -15.20 0.55 -1.22
CA VAL A 120 -15.05 0.25 -2.66
C VAL A 120 -13.57 -0.05 -2.92
N ILE A 121 -13.27 -1.28 -3.34
CA ILE A 121 -11.90 -1.81 -3.41
C ILE A 121 -11.54 -2.14 -4.86
N SER A 122 -10.46 -1.51 -5.34
CA SER A 122 -9.94 -1.61 -6.71
C SER A 122 -8.40 -1.68 -6.74
N ILE A 123 -7.80 -2.32 -5.75
CA ILE A 123 -6.35 -2.58 -5.64
C ILE A 123 -5.98 -3.96 -6.20
N PRO A 124 -4.69 -4.32 -6.38
CA PRO A 124 -4.33 -5.65 -6.87
C PRO A 124 -4.91 -6.80 -6.02
N GLY A 125 -5.40 -7.86 -6.67
CA GLY A 125 -6.11 -8.98 -6.05
C GLY A 125 -5.40 -9.63 -4.85
N ALA A 126 -4.07 -9.76 -4.94
CA ALA A 126 -3.23 -10.30 -3.88
C ALA A 126 -3.37 -9.57 -2.53
N TYR A 127 -3.86 -8.32 -2.53
CA TYR A 127 -4.08 -7.50 -1.34
C TYR A 127 -5.57 -7.19 -1.08
N ALA A 128 -6.42 -7.26 -2.10
CA ALA A 128 -7.83 -6.90 -2.02
C ALA A 128 -8.61 -7.70 -0.96
N ALA A 129 -8.34 -9.00 -0.85
CA ALA A 129 -8.98 -9.85 0.15
C ALA A 129 -8.70 -9.40 1.59
N LEU A 130 -7.48 -8.91 1.85
CA LEU A 130 -7.07 -8.48 3.18
C LEU A 130 -7.70 -7.14 3.56
N GLU A 131 -7.77 -6.20 2.62
CA GLU A 131 -8.44 -4.93 2.85
C GLU A 131 -9.96 -5.09 2.98
N ALA A 132 -10.55 -6.06 2.27
CA ALA A 132 -11.96 -6.42 2.45
C ALA A 132 -12.22 -7.07 3.81
N ASP A 133 -11.36 -7.99 4.25
CA ASP A 133 -11.46 -8.60 5.58
C ASP A 133 -11.44 -7.53 6.67
N ARG A 134 -10.55 -6.54 6.52
CA ARG A 134 -10.46 -5.36 7.40
C ARG A 134 -11.71 -4.48 7.32
N ALA A 135 -12.21 -4.16 6.14
CA ALA A 135 -13.44 -3.38 5.98
C ALA A 135 -14.64 -4.02 6.71
N LEU A 136 -14.76 -5.35 6.62
CA LEU A 136 -15.78 -6.10 7.33
C LEU A 136 -15.58 -6.03 8.85
N ASP A 137 -14.33 -6.01 9.34
CA ASP A 137 -14.04 -5.83 10.77
C ASP A 137 -14.51 -4.50 11.31
N GLU A 138 -14.37 -3.45 10.51
CA GLU A 138 -14.81 -2.08 10.81
C GLU A 138 -16.32 -1.85 10.55
N GLY A 139 -17.05 -2.88 10.13
CA GLY A 139 -18.51 -2.81 9.96
C GLY A 139 -18.99 -2.27 8.60
N LEU A 140 -18.14 -2.26 7.58
CA LEU A 140 -18.50 -1.79 6.23
C LEU A 140 -18.89 -2.95 5.31
N HIS A 141 -19.89 -2.72 4.46
CA HIS A 141 -20.10 -3.56 3.26
C HIS A 141 -18.91 -3.41 2.32
N VAL A 142 -18.71 -4.37 1.43
CA VAL A 142 -17.58 -4.34 0.47
C VAL A 142 -18.12 -4.44 -0.96
N PHE A 143 -17.71 -3.50 -1.80
CA PHE A 143 -17.78 -3.62 -3.26
C PHE A 143 -16.36 -3.85 -3.77
N MET A 144 -16.07 -5.05 -4.26
CA MET A 144 -14.75 -5.48 -4.70
C MET A 144 -14.71 -5.57 -6.22
N PHE A 145 -14.23 -4.48 -6.83
CA PHE A 145 -13.90 -4.46 -8.25
C PHE A 145 -12.68 -5.33 -8.55
N SER A 146 -11.72 -5.38 -7.62
CA SER A 146 -10.50 -6.18 -7.73
C SER A 146 -10.79 -7.63 -8.13
N ASP A 147 -10.06 -8.08 -9.14
CA ASP A 147 -10.00 -9.48 -9.56
C ASP A 147 -8.74 -10.18 -8.99
N ASN A 148 -8.47 -11.44 -9.36
CA ASN A 148 -7.33 -12.26 -8.89
C ASN A 148 -7.35 -12.52 -7.37
N VAL A 149 -8.54 -12.65 -6.81
CA VAL A 149 -8.77 -13.12 -5.43
C VAL A 149 -9.09 -14.62 -5.45
N THR A 150 -8.53 -15.39 -4.52
CA THR A 150 -8.73 -16.84 -4.46
C THR A 150 -10.19 -17.20 -4.15
N VAL A 151 -10.62 -18.39 -4.54
CA VAL A 151 -11.99 -18.88 -4.27
C VAL A 151 -12.18 -19.06 -2.76
N GLU A 152 -11.13 -19.50 -2.06
CA GLU A 152 -11.10 -19.68 -0.62
C GLU A 152 -11.29 -18.35 0.13
N ASP A 153 -10.58 -17.30 -0.30
CA ASP A 153 -10.71 -15.97 0.29
C ASP A 153 -12.09 -15.37 -0.01
N GLU A 154 -12.58 -15.46 -1.24
CA GLU A 154 -13.93 -15.01 -1.61
C GLU A 154 -14.99 -15.65 -0.70
N LYS A 155 -14.94 -16.99 -0.56
CA LYS A 155 -15.89 -17.73 0.27
C LYS A 155 -15.82 -17.25 1.71
N LYS A 156 -14.63 -17.19 2.29
CA LYS A 156 -14.41 -16.76 3.68
C LYS A 156 -14.94 -15.34 3.91
N LEU A 157 -14.70 -14.42 2.99
CA LEU A 157 -15.18 -13.03 3.08
C LEU A 157 -16.70 -12.96 3.02
N LYS A 158 -17.34 -13.68 2.10
CA LYS A 158 -18.80 -13.72 1.97
C LYS A 158 -19.47 -14.37 3.18
N GLU A 159 -18.91 -15.46 3.72
CA GLU A 159 -19.37 -16.08 4.96
C GLU A 159 -19.25 -15.11 6.15
N LYS A 160 -18.09 -14.47 6.32
CA LYS A 160 -17.88 -13.45 7.36
C LYS A 160 -18.87 -12.29 7.23
N ALA A 161 -19.10 -11.80 6.01
CA ALA A 161 -20.05 -10.72 5.76
C ALA A 161 -21.48 -11.13 6.16
N HIS A 162 -21.94 -12.29 5.70
CA HIS A 162 -23.25 -12.83 6.04
C HIS A 162 -23.43 -12.97 7.57
N GLU A 163 -22.45 -13.53 8.27
CA GLU A 163 -22.46 -13.64 9.74
C GLU A 163 -22.55 -12.29 10.47
N LYS A 164 -21.90 -11.26 9.92
CA LYS A 164 -21.94 -9.89 10.46
C LYS A 164 -23.16 -9.09 9.98
N GLY A 165 -24.03 -9.65 9.14
CA GLY A 165 -25.15 -8.92 8.53
C GLY A 165 -24.69 -7.86 7.51
N LEU A 166 -23.52 -8.04 6.91
CA LEU A 166 -22.95 -7.22 5.85
C LEU A 166 -23.02 -7.98 4.51
N ALA A 167 -22.51 -7.38 3.43
CA ALA A 167 -22.45 -7.99 2.12
C ALA A 167 -21.11 -7.72 1.45
N VAL A 168 -20.62 -8.70 0.69
CA VAL A 168 -19.44 -8.59 -0.17
C VAL A 168 -19.90 -8.78 -1.61
N MET A 169 -19.93 -7.69 -2.36
CA MET A 169 -20.24 -7.61 -3.79
C MET A 169 -18.93 -7.79 -4.56
N GLY A 170 -18.65 -8.99 -5.05
CA GLY A 170 -17.35 -9.32 -5.67
C GLY A 170 -16.65 -10.51 -4.98
N PRO A 171 -15.40 -10.84 -5.30
CA PRO A 171 -14.47 -10.20 -6.24
C PRO A 171 -14.96 -10.19 -7.69
N ASP A 172 -14.24 -9.47 -8.56
CA ASP A 172 -14.61 -9.30 -9.97
C ASP A 172 -16.04 -8.76 -10.13
N CYS A 173 -16.37 -7.75 -9.32
CA CYS A 173 -17.63 -7.04 -9.43
C CYS A 173 -17.45 -5.75 -10.24
N GLY A 174 -17.60 -5.87 -11.55
CA GLY A 174 -17.37 -4.77 -12.49
C GLY A 174 -18.38 -3.61 -12.41
N THR A 175 -19.62 -3.86 -12.00
CA THR A 175 -20.74 -2.92 -12.18
C THR A 175 -21.65 -2.92 -10.95
N GLY A 176 -22.01 -1.72 -10.48
CA GLY A 176 -23.03 -1.53 -9.45
C GLY A 176 -23.75 -0.19 -9.55
N ILE A 177 -25.01 -0.16 -9.11
CA ILE A 177 -25.79 1.04 -8.82
C ILE A 177 -26.41 0.85 -7.43
N ILE A 178 -26.07 1.72 -6.49
CA ILE A 178 -26.60 1.68 -5.13
C ILE A 178 -27.28 3.02 -4.86
N GLN A 179 -28.60 3.02 -4.66
CA GLN A 179 -29.37 4.25 -4.44
C GLN A 179 -29.13 5.32 -5.53
N GLY A 180 -29.08 4.86 -6.79
CA GLY A 180 -28.83 5.70 -7.97
C GLY A 180 -27.39 6.18 -8.12
N VAL A 181 -26.45 5.69 -7.29
CA VAL A 181 -25.02 6.03 -7.35
C VAL A 181 -24.29 4.99 -8.20
N PRO A 182 -23.64 5.40 -9.31
CA PRO A 182 -22.76 4.53 -10.09
C PRO A 182 -21.52 4.10 -9.31
N ILE A 183 -21.24 2.79 -9.29
CA ILE A 183 -20.02 2.22 -8.71
C ILE A 183 -19.29 1.42 -9.79
N ALA A 184 -17.97 1.66 -9.91
CA ALA A 184 -17.08 1.06 -10.91
C ALA A 184 -17.51 1.33 -12.37
N PHE A 185 -17.62 0.29 -13.21
CA PHE A 185 -17.98 0.39 -14.63
C PHE A 185 -19.50 0.38 -14.78
N THR A 186 -20.12 1.56 -14.79
CA THR A 186 -21.58 1.73 -14.74
C THR A 186 -22.05 2.92 -15.58
N ASN A 187 -23.29 2.84 -16.07
CA ASN A 187 -23.97 3.91 -16.80
C ASN A 187 -24.76 4.85 -15.87
N ASN A 188 -24.95 6.10 -16.31
CA ASN A 188 -25.84 7.04 -15.64
C ASN A 188 -27.30 6.78 -16.04
N VAL A 189 -28.09 6.18 -15.14
CA VAL A 189 -29.47 5.75 -15.42
C VAL A 189 -30.48 6.50 -14.57
N THR A 190 -31.72 6.57 -15.05
CA THR A 190 -32.83 7.13 -14.27
C THR A 190 -33.12 6.25 -13.04
N PRO A 191 -33.24 6.81 -11.83
CA PRO A 191 -33.74 6.07 -10.68
C PRO A 191 -35.18 5.60 -10.92
N GLY A 192 -35.50 4.37 -10.51
CA GLY A 192 -36.84 3.82 -10.69
C GLY A 192 -37.08 2.56 -9.86
N SER A 193 -38.21 1.91 -10.12
CA SER A 193 -38.75 0.87 -9.25
C SER A 193 -38.33 -0.56 -9.60
N ILE A 194 -37.46 -0.74 -10.60
CA ILE A 194 -36.91 -2.04 -10.95
C ILE A 194 -35.63 -2.24 -10.13
N GLY A 195 -35.53 -3.37 -9.43
CA GLY A 195 -34.31 -3.82 -8.76
C GLY A 195 -33.60 -4.87 -9.60
N ILE A 196 -32.27 -4.84 -9.66
CA ILE A 196 -31.48 -5.83 -10.40
C ILE A 196 -30.43 -6.45 -9.49
N ILE A 197 -30.30 -7.77 -9.51
CA ILE A 197 -29.18 -8.48 -8.88
C ILE A 197 -28.48 -9.30 -9.97
N GLY A 198 -27.16 -9.17 -10.10
CA GLY A 198 -26.46 -9.84 -11.19
C GLY A 198 -25.07 -10.34 -10.87
N ALA A 199 -24.78 -11.56 -11.32
CA ALA A 199 -23.42 -12.11 -11.42
C ALA A 199 -22.86 -11.85 -12.83
N SER A 200 -23.05 -10.62 -13.32
CA SER A 200 -22.77 -10.23 -14.70
C SER A 200 -22.70 -8.69 -14.79
N GLY A 201 -21.49 -8.14 -14.91
CA GLY A 201 -21.32 -6.68 -14.97
C GLY A 201 -21.96 -6.07 -16.22
N THR A 202 -21.51 -6.49 -17.40
CA THR A 202 -22.03 -5.97 -18.67
C THR A 202 -23.49 -6.36 -18.96
N GLY A 203 -24.00 -7.44 -18.34
CA GLY A 203 -25.44 -7.75 -18.39
C GLY A 203 -26.27 -6.78 -17.57
N ILE A 204 -25.78 -6.36 -16.39
CA ILE A 204 -26.40 -5.27 -15.62
C ILE A 204 -26.39 -3.97 -16.45
N GLN A 205 -25.27 -3.62 -17.08
CA GLN A 205 -25.20 -2.42 -17.92
C GLN A 205 -26.21 -2.44 -19.07
N GLU A 206 -26.28 -3.51 -19.86
CA GLU A 206 -27.23 -3.59 -20.98
C GLU A 206 -28.68 -3.54 -20.48
N LEU A 207 -29.03 -4.28 -19.41
CA LEU A 207 -30.38 -4.24 -18.84
C LEU A 207 -30.77 -2.84 -18.37
N THR A 208 -29.91 -2.20 -17.57
CA THR A 208 -30.20 -0.88 -17.01
C THR A 208 -30.33 0.17 -18.10
N THR A 209 -29.51 0.09 -19.16
CA THR A 209 -29.59 1.05 -20.27
C THR A 209 -30.80 0.82 -21.17
N ILE A 210 -31.20 -0.43 -21.44
CA ILE A 210 -32.45 -0.72 -22.16
C ILE A 210 -33.64 -0.22 -21.36
N ILE A 211 -33.69 -0.48 -20.05
CA ILE A 211 -34.76 -0.01 -19.15
C ILE A 211 -34.86 1.52 -19.18
N ASP A 212 -33.74 2.24 -19.10
CA ASP A 212 -33.69 3.70 -19.19
C ASP A 212 -34.21 4.21 -20.54
N ARG A 213 -33.78 3.59 -21.65
CA ARG A 213 -34.25 3.94 -23.00
C ARG A 213 -35.74 3.65 -23.21
N LEU A 214 -36.29 2.63 -22.55
CA LEU A 214 -37.72 2.35 -22.52
C LEU A 214 -38.52 3.32 -21.63
N GLY A 215 -37.85 4.18 -20.87
CA GLY A 215 -38.44 5.24 -20.05
C GLY A 215 -38.74 4.86 -18.61
N GLU A 216 -38.23 3.72 -18.13
CA GLU A 216 -38.24 3.35 -16.70
C GLU A 216 -36.85 3.52 -16.09
N GLY A 217 -36.67 3.08 -14.84
CA GLY A 217 -35.42 3.28 -14.12
C GLY A 217 -35.11 2.22 -13.08
N VAL A 218 -33.87 2.26 -12.59
CA VAL A 218 -33.33 1.33 -11.59
C VAL A 218 -32.69 2.13 -10.46
N THR A 219 -33.13 1.89 -9.23
CA THR A 219 -32.53 2.51 -8.03
C THR A 219 -31.36 1.68 -7.50
N ASN A 220 -31.51 0.35 -7.52
CA ASN A 220 -30.50 -0.59 -7.06
C ASN A 220 -30.23 -1.64 -8.15
N ALA A 221 -29.00 -1.70 -8.63
CA ALA A 221 -28.49 -2.74 -9.54
C ALA A 221 -27.20 -3.31 -8.93
N ILE A 222 -27.30 -4.45 -8.25
CA ILE A 222 -26.22 -4.96 -7.41
C ILE A 222 -25.48 -6.09 -8.14
N GLY A 223 -24.23 -5.81 -8.51
CA GLY A 223 -23.28 -6.84 -8.89
C GLY A 223 -22.86 -7.66 -7.66
N ILE A 224 -22.74 -8.98 -7.81
CA ILE A 224 -22.40 -9.89 -6.69
C ILE A 224 -21.07 -10.64 -6.85
N GLY A 225 -20.35 -10.35 -7.94
CA GLY A 225 -19.15 -11.08 -8.38
C GLY A 225 -19.48 -12.26 -9.28
N GLY A 226 -18.66 -12.48 -10.31
CA GLY A 226 -18.93 -13.47 -11.35
C GLY A 226 -18.99 -14.93 -10.85
N ARG A 227 -18.35 -15.23 -9.72
CA ARG A 227 -18.24 -16.60 -9.16
C ARG A 227 -19.23 -16.90 -8.05
N ASP A 228 -20.06 -15.94 -7.63
CA ASP A 228 -21.00 -16.13 -6.50
C ASP A 228 -21.89 -17.36 -6.70
N LEU A 229 -22.29 -17.62 -7.95
CA LEU A 229 -23.21 -18.68 -8.33
C LEU A 229 -22.54 -20.04 -8.58
N ASN A 230 -21.22 -20.14 -8.37
CA ASN A 230 -20.49 -21.40 -8.40
C ASN A 230 -20.80 -22.24 -7.15
N ALA A 231 -20.73 -23.56 -7.29
CA ALA A 231 -20.93 -24.51 -6.20
C ALA A 231 -20.04 -24.24 -4.98
N ALA A 232 -18.79 -23.82 -5.21
CA ALA A 232 -17.81 -23.56 -4.15
C ALA A 232 -18.20 -22.40 -3.22
N ILE A 233 -18.81 -21.34 -3.78
CA ILE A 233 -19.25 -20.14 -3.05
C ILE A 233 -20.67 -20.33 -2.51
N GLY A 234 -21.58 -20.83 -3.35
CA GLY A 234 -22.91 -21.26 -2.92
C GLY A 234 -24.02 -20.20 -3.01
N GLY A 235 -23.78 -19.08 -3.68
CA GLY A 235 -24.77 -18.02 -3.91
C GLY A 235 -25.09 -17.17 -2.68
N ILE A 236 -24.10 -16.96 -1.80
CA ILE A 236 -24.30 -16.29 -0.50
C ILE A 236 -24.84 -14.87 -0.71
N THR A 237 -24.13 -14.06 -1.49
CA THR A 237 -24.50 -12.66 -1.71
C THR A 237 -25.77 -12.54 -2.55
N MET A 238 -25.99 -13.43 -3.52
CA MET A 238 -27.27 -13.50 -4.24
C MET A 238 -28.46 -13.66 -3.29
N MET A 239 -28.36 -14.60 -2.33
CA MET A 239 -29.43 -14.87 -1.38
C MET A 239 -29.70 -13.67 -0.46
N ASP A 240 -28.65 -13.06 0.10
CA ASP A 240 -28.76 -11.88 0.96
C ASP A 240 -29.45 -10.71 0.22
N MET A 241 -29.07 -10.48 -1.05
CA MET A 241 -29.64 -9.41 -1.86
C MET A 241 -31.09 -9.69 -2.27
N ILE A 242 -31.47 -10.95 -2.51
CA ILE A 242 -32.88 -11.33 -2.75
C ILE A 242 -33.71 -10.97 -1.52
N ASP A 243 -33.26 -11.36 -0.32
CA ASP A 243 -33.99 -11.06 0.92
C ASP A 243 -34.06 -9.55 1.19
N GLY A 244 -32.99 -8.81 0.93
CA GLY A 244 -32.95 -7.34 1.01
C GLY A 244 -33.91 -6.64 0.04
N MET A 245 -33.86 -6.97 -1.25
CA MET A 245 -34.70 -6.33 -2.28
C MET A 245 -36.18 -6.71 -2.18
N GLU A 246 -36.51 -7.85 -1.56
CA GLU A 246 -37.90 -8.18 -1.28
C GLU A 246 -38.53 -7.19 -0.30
N GLU A 247 -37.77 -6.74 0.70
CA GLU A 247 -38.28 -5.84 1.73
C GLU A 247 -38.15 -4.35 1.36
N ASP A 248 -37.33 -4.02 0.35
CA ASP A 248 -37.22 -2.67 -0.18
C ASP A 248 -38.51 -2.24 -0.90
N GLU A 249 -39.27 -1.31 -0.30
CA GLU A 249 -40.52 -0.82 -0.87
C GLU A 249 -40.35 -0.09 -2.22
N ALA A 250 -39.15 0.41 -2.52
CA ALA A 250 -38.85 1.05 -3.81
C ALA A 250 -38.81 0.03 -4.95
N VAL A 251 -38.41 -1.21 -4.66
CA VAL A 251 -38.41 -2.31 -5.64
C VAL A 251 -39.84 -2.82 -5.82
N LYS A 252 -40.38 -2.70 -7.03
CA LYS A 252 -41.68 -3.26 -7.45
C LYS A 252 -41.52 -4.49 -8.34
N VAL A 253 -40.43 -4.59 -9.10
CA VAL A 253 -40.09 -5.76 -9.93
C VAL A 253 -38.60 -6.07 -9.73
N LEU A 254 -38.27 -7.35 -9.55
CA LEU A 254 -36.90 -7.82 -9.42
C LEU A 254 -36.42 -8.48 -10.73
N VAL A 255 -35.22 -8.16 -11.18
CA VAL A 255 -34.53 -8.85 -12.28
C VAL A 255 -33.28 -9.55 -11.75
N ILE A 256 -33.12 -10.82 -12.09
CA ILE A 256 -31.90 -11.60 -11.84
C ILE A 256 -31.20 -11.85 -13.16
N VAL A 257 -29.91 -11.51 -13.27
CA VAL A 257 -29.09 -11.73 -14.47
C VAL A 257 -27.79 -12.44 -14.16
N SER A 258 -27.52 -13.56 -14.83
CA SER A 258 -26.24 -14.27 -14.67
C SER A 258 -25.97 -15.25 -15.80
N LYS A 259 -24.76 -15.79 -15.86
CA LYS A 259 -24.49 -17.07 -16.54
C LYS A 259 -25.26 -18.20 -15.81
N PRO A 260 -25.46 -19.37 -16.44
CA PRO A 260 -26.23 -20.46 -15.83
C PRO A 260 -25.55 -20.90 -14.51
N PRO A 261 -26.27 -20.84 -13.36
CA PRO A 261 -25.68 -21.22 -12.07
C PRO A 261 -25.37 -22.71 -11.99
N ALA A 262 -24.51 -23.11 -11.04
CA ALA A 262 -24.39 -24.52 -10.69
C ALA A 262 -25.76 -25.07 -10.27
N LYS A 263 -26.11 -26.29 -10.70
CA LYS A 263 -27.47 -26.86 -10.53
C LYS A 263 -28.01 -26.70 -9.10
N GLU A 264 -27.20 -27.03 -8.09
CA GLU A 264 -27.60 -26.92 -6.68
C GLU A 264 -27.84 -25.48 -6.20
N VAL A 265 -27.10 -24.51 -6.75
CA VAL A 265 -27.27 -23.08 -6.46
C VAL A 265 -28.48 -22.54 -7.20
N ARG A 266 -28.69 -22.95 -8.46
CA ARG A 266 -29.89 -22.62 -9.23
C ARG A 266 -31.15 -23.11 -8.53
N ASP A 267 -31.20 -24.39 -8.15
CA ASP A 267 -32.35 -25.00 -7.49
C ASP A 267 -32.65 -24.26 -6.17
N LYS A 268 -31.61 -23.82 -5.45
CA LYS A 268 -31.73 -22.97 -4.26
C LYS A 268 -32.37 -21.62 -4.60
N ILE A 269 -31.81 -20.88 -5.55
CA ILE A 269 -32.29 -19.54 -5.94
C ILE A 269 -33.72 -19.60 -6.46
N SER A 270 -34.02 -20.53 -7.37
CA SER A 270 -35.38 -20.71 -7.90
C SER A 270 -36.38 -21.04 -6.80
N ALA A 271 -36.02 -21.90 -5.84
CA ALA A 271 -36.89 -22.17 -4.69
C ALA A 271 -37.17 -20.90 -3.87
N ARG A 272 -36.18 -20.01 -3.69
CA ARG A 272 -36.38 -18.73 -2.99
C ARG A 272 -37.21 -17.73 -3.79
N LEU A 273 -36.99 -17.63 -5.10
CA LEU A 273 -37.76 -16.74 -5.97
C LEU A 273 -39.21 -17.21 -6.15
N SER A 274 -39.46 -18.53 -6.04
CA SER A 274 -40.81 -19.11 -6.13
C SER A 274 -41.76 -18.60 -5.03
N ASN A 275 -41.25 -18.17 -3.87
CA ASN A 275 -42.06 -17.56 -2.81
C ASN A 275 -41.80 -16.05 -2.62
N PHE A 276 -41.11 -15.41 -3.57
CA PHE A 276 -40.94 -13.96 -3.61
C PHE A 276 -42.29 -13.27 -3.82
N SER A 277 -42.56 -12.23 -3.05
CA SER A 277 -43.84 -11.53 -2.93
C SER A 277 -44.15 -10.56 -4.07
N LYS A 278 -43.14 -10.17 -4.84
CA LYS A 278 -43.26 -9.25 -5.99
C LYS A 278 -42.98 -9.99 -7.31
N PRO A 279 -43.30 -9.42 -8.48
CA PRO A 279 -42.92 -10.02 -9.76
C PRO A 279 -41.40 -10.14 -9.91
N VAL A 280 -40.95 -11.29 -10.42
CA VAL A 280 -39.53 -11.58 -10.68
C VAL A 280 -39.32 -11.94 -12.15
N VAL A 281 -38.24 -11.42 -12.75
CA VAL A 281 -37.73 -11.83 -14.05
C VAL A 281 -36.35 -12.44 -13.86
N THR A 282 -36.13 -13.64 -14.39
CA THR A 282 -34.82 -14.30 -14.40
C THR A 282 -34.27 -14.40 -15.81
N LEU A 283 -32.98 -14.12 -15.96
CA LEU A 283 -32.22 -14.31 -17.17
C LEU A 283 -30.93 -15.07 -16.82
N PHE A 284 -30.91 -16.36 -17.19
CA PHE A 284 -29.70 -17.18 -17.16
C PHE A 284 -29.19 -17.31 -18.59
N VAL A 285 -28.25 -16.44 -18.97
CA VAL A 285 -27.77 -16.31 -20.36
C VAL A 285 -27.20 -17.64 -20.83
N GLY A 286 -27.83 -18.27 -21.83
CA GLY A 286 -27.49 -19.60 -22.32
C GLY A 286 -28.53 -20.69 -22.02
N GLU A 287 -29.47 -20.45 -21.10
CA GLU A 287 -30.65 -21.31 -20.91
C GLU A 287 -31.80 -20.81 -21.81
N LYS A 288 -32.51 -21.74 -22.46
CA LYS A 288 -33.64 -21.44 -23.35
C LYS A 288 -34.97 -21.86 -22.69
N PRO A 289 -35.62 -20.98 -21.90
CA PRO A 289 -36.88 -21.30 -21.24
C PRO A 289 -38.02 -21.43 -22.26
N ASP A 290 -38.91 -22.40 -22.04
CA ASP A 290 -40.08 -22.69 -22.88
C ASP A 290 -41.40 -22.12 -22.32
N TYR A 291 -41.42 -21.70 -21.05
CA TYR A 291 -42.59 -21.12 -20.38
C TYR A 291 -42.21 -20.01 -19.39
N HIS A 292 -43.23 -19.32 -18.89
CA HIS A 292 -43.19 -18.44 -17.73
C HIS A 292 -44.11 -18.98 -16.63
N GLU A 293 -43.93 -18.53 -15.40
CA GLU A 293 -44.86 -18.77 -14.30
C GLU A 293 -45.55 -17.46 -13.88
N GLU A 294 -46.75 -17.55 -13.30
CA GLU A 294 -47.44 -16.39 -12.73
C GLU A 294 -46.52 -15.64 -11.75
N ASN A 295 -46.24 -14.35 -12.03
CA ASN A 295 -45.31 -13.50 -11.27
C ASN A 295 -43.85 -14.00 -11.18
N PHE A 296 -43.46 -14.99 -11.99
CA PHE A 296 -42.08 -15.47 -12.07
C PHE A 296 -41.72 -15.82 -13.52
N TYR A 297 -41.06 -14.88 -14.18
CA TYR A 297 -40.80 -14.91 -15.61
C TYR A 297 -39.37 -15.35 -15.91
N HIS A 298 -39.21 -16.13 -16.98
CA HIS A 298 -37.93 -16.64 -17.47
C HIS A 298 -37.63 -16.07 -18.86
N ALA A 299 -36.74 -15.09 -18.90
CA ALA A 299 -36.30 -14.43 -20.12
C ALA A 299 -35.19 -15.24 -20.80
N TYR A 300 -35.10 -15.10 -22.12
CA TYR A 300 -34.07 -15.69 -22.97
C TYR A 300 -33.00 -14.68 -23.35
N THR A 301 -33.36 -13.40 -23.53
CA THR A 301 -32.47 -12.31 -23.94
C THR A 301 -32.51 -11.14 -22.95
N LEU A 302 -31.47 -10.31 -22.95
CA LEU A 302 -31.36 -9.07 -22.18
C LEU A 302 -32.51 -8.12 -22.53
N ASP A 303 -32.83 -7.99 -23.82
CA ASP A 303 -33.99 -7.21 -24.29
C ASP A 303 -35.32 -7.76 -23.76
N GLU A 304 -35.54 -9.08 -23.83
CA GLU A 304 -36.76 -9.68 -23.30
C GLU A 304 -36.90 -9.45 -21.80
N ALA A 305 -35.81 -9.63 -21.04
CA ALA A 305 -35.81 -9.40 -19.61
C ALA A 305 -36.16 -7.94 -19.25
N ALA A 306 -35.55 -6.97 -19.94
CA ALA A 306 -35.84 -5.55 -19.74
C ALA A 306 -37.30 -5.20 -20.08
N ARG A 307 -37.82 -5.66 -21.23
CA ARG A 307 -39.21 -5.41 -21.64
C ARG A 307 -40.22 -6.06 -20.70
N LEU A 308 -39.96 -7.28 -20.23
CA LEU A 308 -40.78 -7.93 -19.21
C LEU A 308 -40.80 -7.11 -17.91
N ALA A 309 -39.64 -6.65 -17.44
CA ALA A 309 -39.55 -5.85 -16.23
C ALA A 309 -40.32 -4.53 -16.35
N VAL A 310 -40.13 -3.79 -17.45
CA VAL A 310 -40.87 -2.55 -17.74
C VAL A 310 -42.37 -2.81 -17.86
N GLY A 311 -42.76 -3.86 -18.58
CA GLY A 311 -44.16 -4.22 -18.75
C GLY A 311 -44.85 -4.59 -17.44
N LEU A 312 -44.13 -5.27 -16.52
CA LEU A 312 -44.63 -5.60 -15.18
C LEU A 312 -44.79 -4.37 -14.29
N VAL A 313 -43.91 -3.37 -14.41
CA VAL A 313 -44.06 -2.09 -13.72
C VAL A 313 -45.27 -1.31 -14.25
N ARG A 314 -45.48 -1.29 -15.56
CA ARG A 314 -46.56 -0.52 -16.22
C ARG A 314 -47.91 -1.23 -16.22
N GLY A 315 -47.93 -2.55 -16.13
CA GLY A 315 -49.12 -3.38 -16.33
C GLY A 315 -49.54 -3.51 -17.80
N GLU A 316 -48.62 -3.33 -18.75
CA GLU A 316 -48.87 -3.44 -20.20
C GLU A 316 -47.75 -4.18 -20.94
N GLU A 317 -48.02 -4.68 -22.15
CA GLU A 317 -47.03 -5.38 -22.98
C GLU A 317 -46.13 -4.35 -23.69
N VAL A 318 -44.81 -4.50 -23.52
CA VAL A 318 -43.80 -3.64 -24.18
C VAL A 318 -43.33 -4.32 -25.48
N PRO A 319 -43.58 -3.72 -26.66
CA PRO A 319 -43.19 -4.32 -27.93
C PRO A 319 -41.66 -4.32 -28.11
N GLU A 320 -41.15 -5.29 -28.87
CA GLU A 320 -39.77 -5.28 -29.36
C GLU A 320 -39.60 -4.16 -30.41
N ALA A 321 -38.43 -3.52 -30.44
CA ALA A 321 -38.15 -2.47 -31.42
C ALA A 321 -38.02 -3.04 -32.85
N GLU A 322 -38.44 -2.26 -33.84
CA GLU A 322 -38.40 -2.65 -35.25
C GLU A 322 -37.04 -2.32 -35.88
N ILE A 323 -36.50 -3.28 -36.62
CA ILE A 323 -35.27 -3.09 -37.40
C ILE A 323 -35.63 -2.48 -38.76
N ASN A 324 -35.38 -1.17 -38.92
CA ASN A 324 -35.56 -0.46 -40.18
C ASN A 324 -34.25 -0.41 -40.99
N ALA A 325 -33.90 -1.49 -41.69
CA ALA A 325 -32.75 -1.52 -42.59
C ALA A 325 -33.08 -2.10 -43.97
N ASP A 326 -32.41 -1.58 -45.00
CA ASP A 326 -32.46 -2.15 -46.35
C ASP A 326 -31.68 -3.48 -46.40
N THR A 327 -32.42 -4.57 -46.29
CA THR A 327 -31.88 -5.94 -46.30
C THR A 327 -31.72 -6.50 -47.72
N SER A 328 -32.07 -5.74 -48.77
CA SER A 328 -32.01 -6.20 -50.16
C SER A 328 -30.61 -6.62 -50.61
N ALA A 329 -29.60 -6.07 -49.93
CA ALA A 329 -28.20 -6.24 -50.23
C ALA A 329 -27.56 -7.39 -49.43
N PHE A 330 -28.29 -8.08 -48.55
CA PHE A 330 -27.76 -9.16 -47.71
C PHE A 330 -27.40 -10.42 -48.51
N PHE A 331 -26.51 -11.23 -47.95
CA PHE A 331 -26.14 -12.52 -48.53
C PHE A 331 -27.28 -13.51 -48.38
N ARG A 332 -27.26 -14.54 -49.22
CA ARG A 332 -28.08 -15.74 -49.02
C ARG A 332 -27.29 -16.76 -48.21
N ALA A 333 -27.99 -17.68 -47.54
CA ALA A 333 -27.34 -18.72 -46.76
C ALA A 333 -26.38 -19.58 -47.60
N GLU A 334 -26.66 -19.73 -48.91
CA GLU A 334 -25.83 -20.50 -49.84
C GLU A 334 -24.51 -19.81 -50.20
N ASP A 335 -24.37 -18.51 -49.92
CA ASP A 335 -23.14 -17.75 -50.21
C ASP A 335 -22.00 -18.06 -49.20
N GLY A 336 -22.29 -18.83 -48.15
CA GLY A 336 -21.28 -19.36 -47.21
C GLY A 336 -20.57 -18.30 -46.38
N LYS A 337 -21.19 -17.13 -46.18
CA LYS A 337 -20.60 -16.02 -45.41
C LYS A 337 -20.77 -16.21 -43.90
N THR A 338 -19.77 -15.75 -43.15
CA THR A 338 -19.66 -15.97 -41.70
C THR A 338 -19.66 -14.66 -40.91
N ILE A 339 -20.06 -14.74 -39.64
CA ILE A 339 -20.02 -13.64 -38.66
C ILE A 339 -18.73 -13.74 -37.84
N LYS A 340 -18.00 -12.64 -37.71
CA LYS A 340 -16.89 -12.48 -36.76
C LYS A 340 -17.29 -11.42 -35.74
N ALA A 341 -17.51 -11.83 -34.50
CA ALA A 341 -18.02 -10.96 -33.45
C ALA A 341 -16.99 -10.73 -32.35
N TYR A 342 -16.70 -9.45 -32.06
CA TYR A 342 -15.65 -9.03 -31.13
C TYR A 342 -16.22 -8.09 -30.08
N TYR A 343 -16.52 -8.65 -28.92
CA TYR A 343 -17.18 -7.94 -27.84
C TYR A 343 -16.20 -7.50 -26.76
N SER A 344 -16.45 -6.34 -26.14
CA SER A 344 -15.85 -5.95 -24.86
C SER A 344 -16.67 -6.39 -23.66
N GLY A 345 -17.99 -6.57 -23.84
CA GLY A 345 -18.89 -7.03 -22.81
C GLY A 345 -19.16 -8.53 -22.92
N GLY A 346 -18.58 -9.31 -22.00
CA GLY A 346 -18.72 -10.76 -22.01
C GLY A 346 -20.15 -11.30 -21.97
N THR A 347 -21.10 -10.60 -21.36
CA THR A 347 -22.50 -11.05 -21.34
C THR A 347 -23.18 -10.84 -22.68
N LEU A 348 -22.86 -9.74 -23.37
CA LEU A 348 -23.34 -9.48 -24.74
C LEU A 348 -22.71 -10.49 -25.70
N ALA A 349 -21.44 -10.85 -25.50
CA ALA A 349 -20.76 -11.91 -26.24
C ALA A 349 -21.45 -13.27 -26.06
N ASN A 350 -21.81 -13.63 -24.82
CA ASN A 350 -22.54 -14.87 -24.52
C ASN A 350 -23.93 -14.90 -25.18
N GLU A 351 -24.67 -13.79 -25.13
CA GLU A 351 -25.97 -13.69 -25.81
C GLU A 351 -25.79 -13.82 -27.35
N ALA A 352 -24.76 -13.20 -27.92
CA ALA A 352 -24.47 -13.32 -29.35
C ALA A 352 -24.12 -14.76 -29.76
N ALA A 353 -23.26 -15.43 -29.00
CA ALA A 353 -22.91 -16.83 -29.19
C ALA A 353 -24.14 -17.74 -29.16
N MET A 354 -25.03 -17.53 -28.19
CA MET A 354 -26.28 -18.26 -28.03
C MET A 354 -27.21 -18.07 -29.24
N LEU A 355 -27.44 -16.82 -29.68
CA LEU A 355 -28.35 -16.52 -30.79
C LEU A 355 -27.80 -16.99 -32.15
N ILE A 356 -26.48 -16.86 -32.38
CA ILE A 356 -25.83 -17.36 -33.60
C ILE A 356 -25.92 -18.89 -33.64
N LYS A 357 -25.64 -19.59 -32.52
CA LYS A 357 -25.77 -21.04 -32.41
C LYS A 357 -27.18 -21.54 -32.76
N ASP A 358 -28.21 -20.84 -32.27
CA ASP A 358 -29.61 -21.12 -32.56
C ASP A 358 -29.93 -20.96 -34.07
N ALA A 359 -29.49 -19.86 -34.68
CA ALA A 359 -29.71 -19.59 -36.10
C ALA A 359 -28.97 -20.57 -37.03
N MET A 360 -27.86 -21.14 -36.56
CA MET A 360 -27.12 -22.19 -37.27
C MET A 360 -27.76 -23.58 -37.11
N GLY A 361 -28.79 -23.75 -36.26
CA GLY A 361 -29.47 -25.03 -36.05
C GLY A 361 -28.57 -26.08 -35.39
N CYS A 362 -27.59 -25.63 -34.60
CA CYS A 362 -26.57 -26.46 -33.99
C CYS A 362 -27.18 -27.37 -32.90
N LYS A 363 -27.22 -28.69 -33.14
CA LYS A 363 -27.82 -29.67 -32.21
C LYS A 363 -26.83 -30.26 -31.20
N VAL A 364 -25.53 -30.22 -31.51
CA VAL A 364 -24.45 -30.70 -30.65
C VAL A 364 -23.69 -29.47 -30.18
N PRO A 365 -23.38 -29.31 -28.88
CA PRO A 365 -22.56 -28.19 -28.43
C PRO A 365 -21.23 -28.16 -29.20
N PRO A 366 -20.80 -26.99 -29.72
CA PRO A 366 -19.48 -26.86 -30.34
C PRO A 366 -18.38 -27.14 -29.30
N GLU A 367 -17.19 -27.46 -29.80
CA GLU A 367 -16.01 -27.67 -28.97
C GLU A 367 -15.69 -26.39 -28.18
N ASP A 368 -15.38 -26.53 -26.90
CA ASP A 368 -15.00 -25.41 -26.03
C ASP A 368 -13.52 -25.09 -26.28
N ILE A 369 -13.25 -23.94 -26.90
CA ILE A 369 -11.91 -23.53 -27.33
C ILE A 369 -11.55 -22.28 -26.55
N GLU A 370 -10.43 -22.33 -25.84
CA GLU A 370 -9.93 -21.23 -25.02
C GLU A 370 -9.84 -19.92 -25.83
N GLY A 371 -10.39 -18.83 -25.27
CA GLY A 371 -10.51 -17.53 -25.94
C GLY A 371 -11.76 -17.36 -26.83
N TYR A 372 -12.50 -18.42 -27.14
CA TYR A 372 -13.68 -18.31 -28.00
C TYR A 372 -14.99 -18.62 -27.25
N MET A 373 -15.93 -17.68 -27.28
CA MET A 373 -17.30 -17.93 -26.81
C MET A 373 -18.11 -18.77 -27.80
N LEU A 374 -17.76 -18.70 -29.09
CA LEU A 374 -18.29 -19.57 -30.13
C LEU A 374 -17.28 -19.71 -31.27
N GLN A 375 -17.06 -20.95 -31.71
CA GLN A 375 -16.48 -21.24 -33.02
C GLN A 375 -17.31 -22.32 -33.71
N LEU A 376 -18.07 -21.93 -34.74
CA LEU A 376 -19.03 -22.82 -35.41
C LEU A 376 -19.15 -22.49 -36.90
N ASP A 377 -18.78 -23.45 -37.76
CA ASP A 377 -18.88 -23.32 -39.22
C ASP A 377 -18.26 -22.00 -39.75
N GLY A 378 -17.12 -21.59 -39.17
CA GLY A 378 -16.41 -20.35 -39.50
C GLY A 378 -16.98 -19.08 -38.86
N ASN A 379 -18.14 -19.15 -38.17
CA ASN A 379 -18.63 -18.08 -37.31
C ASN A 379 -17.84 -18.06 -36.00
N VAL A 380 -17.51 -16.86 -35.54
CA VAL A 380 -16.65 -16.64 -34.38
C VAL A 380 -17.30 -15.61 -33.48
N VAL A 381 -17.33 -15.88 -32.17
CA VAL A 381 -17.66 -14.89 -31.14
C VAL A 381 -16.56 -14.91 -30.09
N VAL A 382 -16.00 -13.73 -29.80
CA VAL A 382 -14.92 -13.54 -28.83
C VAL A 382 -15.37 -12.52 -27.79
N ASP A 383 -15.15 -12.86 -26.52
CA ASP A 383 -15.13 -11.90 -25.43
C ASP A 383 -13.69 -11.42 -25.24
N LEU A 384 -13.38 -10.22 -25.75
CA LEU A 384 -12.05 -9.65 -25.65
C LEU A 384 -11.70 -9.22 -24.22
N GLY A 385 -12.69 -9.21 -23.31
CA GLY A 385 -12.50 -8.90 -21.89
C GLY A 385 -11.98 -10.08 -21.08
N ASP A 386 -12.03 -11.29 -21.63
CA ASP A 386 -11.55 -12.51 -20.98
C ASP A 386 -10.03 -12.44 -20.71
N ASP A 387 -9.58 -13.09 -19.64
CA ASP A 387 -8.19 -13.13 -19.20
C ASP A 387 -7.22 -13.57 -20.32
N ALA A 388 -7.70 -14.44 -21.23
CA ALA A 388 -6.92 -14.87 -22.39
C ALA A 388 -6.46 -13.70 -23.29
N TYR A 389 -7.15 -12.56 -23.25
CA TYR A 389 -6.85 -11.37 -24.06
C TYR A 389 -6.35 -10.17 -23.26
N THR A 390 -6.59 -10.13 -21.94
CA THR A 390 -6.30 -8.98 -21.08
C THR A 390 -5.06 -9.16 -20.20
N GLN A 391 -4.43 -10.34 -20.16
CA GLN A 391 -3.16 -10.52 -19.45
C GLN A 391 -2.08 -9.55 -19.94
N GLY A 392 -1.67 -8.63 -19.05
CA GLY A 392 -0.67 -7.60 -19.33
C GLY A 392 -1.13 -6.49 -20.30
N LYS A 393 -2.42 -6.41 -20.63
CA LYS A 393 -3.01 -5.42 -21.55
C LYS A 393 -4.26 -4.77 -20.94
N PRO A 394 -4.57 -3.49 -21.24
CA PRO A 394 -5.79 -2.88 -20.72
C PRO A 394 -7.03 -3.61 -21.23
N HIS A 395 -8.09 -3.61 -20.42
CA HIS A 395 -9.37 -4.17 -20.81
C HIS A 395 -9.93 -3.47 -22.06
N PRO A 396 -10.57 -4.18 -23.02
CA PRO A 396 -11.06 -3.61 -24.28
C PRO A 396 -12.17 -2.56 -24.15
N MET A 397 -12.81 -2.43 -22.97
CA MET A 397 -13.71 -1.30 -22.69
C MET A 397 -12.96 0.03 -22.55
N ILE A 398 -11.67 -0.03 -22.24
CA ILE A 398 -10.80 1.13 -21.98
C ILE A 398 -9.86 1.35 -23.17
N ASP A 399 -9.40 0.29 -23.84
CA ASP A 399 -8.43 0.40 -24.94
C ASP A 399 -8.91 -0.32 -26.21
N PRO A 400 -8.84 0.32 -27.39
CA PRO A 400 -9.36 -0.25 -28.64
C PRO A 400 -8.40 -1.22 -29.34
N ALA A 401 -7.12 -1.31 -28.94
CA ALA A 401 -6.06 -1.87 -29.79
C ALA A 401 -6.31 -3.33 -30.18
N LYS A 402 -6.66 -4.18 -29.20
CA LYS A 402 -6.90 -5.61 -29.49
C LYS A 402 -8.14 -5.81 -30.37
N ARG A 403 -9.16 -4.97 -30.20
CA ARG A 403 -10.35 -5.01 -31.06
C ARG A 403 -10.01 -4.62 -32.49
N ILE A 404 -9.18 -3.60 -32.69
CA ILE A 404 -8.68 -3.17 -34.00
C ILE A 404 -7.95 -4.31 -34.70
N GLU A 405 -7.04 -4.99 -33.99
CA GLU A 405 -6.31 -6.16 -34.50
C GLU A 405 -7.27 -7.27 -34.97
N CYS A 406 -8.24 -7.66 -34.14
CA CYS A 406 -9.21 -8.70 -34.50
C CYS A 406 -10.12 -8.29 -35.66
N MET A 407 -10.50 -7.02 -35.77
CA MET A 407 -11.27 -6.50 -36.91
C MET A 407 -10.47 -6.58 -38.22
N GLN A 408 -9.16 -6.31 -38.18
CA GLN A 408 -8.27 -6.44 -39.33
C GLN A 408 -8.19 -7.90 -39.80
N GLU A 409 -7.93 -8.83 -38.87
CA GLU A 409 -7.90 -10.27 -39.15
C GLU A 409 -9.23 -10.78 -39.73
N ALA A 410 -10.37 -10.30 -39.22
CA ALA A 410 -11.68 -10.66 -39.77
C ALA A 410 -11.87 -10.24 -41.22
N VAL A 411 -11.41 -9.06 -41.61
CA VAL A 411 -11.55 -8.59 -43.00
C VAL A 411 -10.60 -9.33 -43.95
N ASP A 412 -9.43 -9.74 -43.45
CA ASP A 412 -8.49 -10.57 -44.20
C ASP A 412 -9.02 -11.99 -44.48
N ASP A 413 -9.88 -12.54 -43.62
CA ASP A 413 -10.58 -13.80 -43.86
C ASP A 413 -11.64 -13.66 -44.97
N GLU A 414 -11.48 -14.41 -46.08
CA GLU A 414 -12.37 -14.42 -47.25
C GLU A 414 -13.82 -14.84 -46.97
N THR A 415 -14.06 -15.61 -45.91
CA THR A 415 -15.40 -16.09 -45.56
C THR A 415 -16.21 -15.04 -44.81
N THR A 416 -15.57 -14.01 -44.25
CA THR A 416 -16.25 -12.97 -43.48
C THR A 416 -17.24 -12.20 -44.33
N GLY A 417 -18.50 -12.22 -43.90
CA GLY A 417 -19.57 -11.35 -44.40
C GLY A 417 -19.99 -10.28 -43.41
N VAL A 418 -19.78 -10.51 -42.10
CA VAL A 418 -20.18 -9.58 -41.04
C VAL A 418 -19.09 -9.46 -39.98
N VAL A 419 -18.78 -8.23 -39.58
CA VAL A 419 -18.06 -7.90 -38.35
C VAL A 419 -19.07 -7.31 -37.36
N LEU A 420 -19.28 -7.99 -36.23
CA LEU A 420 -20.22 -7.62 -35.17
C LEU A 420 -19.48 -7.16 -33.91
N PHE A 421 -19.89 -6.06 -33.28
CA PHE A 421 -19.20 -5.54 -32.09
C PHE A 421 -20.11 -4.67 -31.20
N ASP A 422 -19.70 -4.43 -29.96
CA ASP A 422 -20.35 -3.55 -29.00
C ASP A 422 -19.53 -2.27 -28.73
N ILE A 423 -20.21 -1.21 -28.30
CA ILE A 423 -19.60 -0.03 -27.69
C ILE A 423 -20.22 0.16 -26.31
N MET A 424 -19.42 -0.02 -25.26
CA MET A 424 -19.84 0.21 -23.89
C MET A 424 -19.57 1.67 -23.50
N LEU A 425 -20.62 2.40 -23.10
CA LEU A 425 -20.50 3.74 -22.53
C LEU A 425 -20.52 3.70 -21.00
N GLY A 426 -20.55 4.87 -20.36
CA GLY A 426 -20.63 5.01 -18.91
C GLY A 426 -19.27 5.21 -18.23
N TYR A 427 -19.28 5.36 -16.91
CA TYR A 427 -18.08 5.53 -16.11
C TYR A 427 -17.17 4.30 -16.21
N GLY A 428 -15.85 4.51 -16.16
CA GLY A 428 -14.84 3.45 -16.33
C GLY A 428 -14.53 3.09 -17.80
N SER A 429 -15.47 3.28 -18.73
CA SER A 429 -15.25 3.03 -20.17
C SER A 429 -14.41 4.13 -20.84
N HIS A 430 -13.84 3.84 -22.00
CA HIS A 430 -13.10 4.80 -22.82
C HIS A 430 -13.93 6.07 -23.13
N GLY A 431 -13.28 7.23 -23.18
CA GLY A 431 -13.96 8.53 -23.34
C GLY A 431 -14.63 8.74 -24.72
N ASP A 432 -14.13 8.10 -25.77
CA ASP A 432 -14.72 8.13 -27.12
C ASP A 432 -14.36 6.87 -27.92
N MET A 433 -14.89 5.70 -27.52
CA MET A 433 -14.55 4.42 -28.19
C MET A 433 -15.03 4.39 -29.66
N ALA A 434 -16.19 5.00 -29.94
CA ALA A 434 -16.70 5.11 -31.31
C ALA A 434 -15.74 5.90 -32.20
N GLY A 435 -15.24 7.06 -31.72
CA GLY A 435 -14.23 7.85 -32.44
C GLY A 435 -12.89 7.13 -32.60
N ALA A 436 -12.48 6.32 -31.60
CA ALA A 436 -11.23 5.57 -31.67
C ALA A 436 -11.26 4.43 -32.70
N LEU A 437 -12.40 3.76 -32.89
CA LEU A 437 -12.57 2.69 -33.88
C LEU A 437 -12.90 3.21 -35.29
N LEU A 438 -13.39 4.44 -35.39
CA LEU A 438 -13.86 5.04 -36.64
C LEU A 438 -12.84 4.97 -37.80
N PRO A 439 -11.55 5.37 -37.63
CA PRO A 439 -10.58 5.32 -38.72
C PRO A 439 -10.37 3.90 -39.24
N THR A 440 -10.23 2.92 -38.33
CA THR A 440 -10.05 1.51 -38.65
C THR A 440 -11.24 0.96 -39.42
N ILE A 441 -12.48 1.25 -39.00
CA ILE A 441 -13.68 0.78 -39.69
C ILE A 441 -13.74 1.32 -41.11
N VAL A 442 -13.44 2.61 -41.32
CA VAL A 442 -13.43 3.23 -42.66
C VAL A 442 -12.36 2.59 -43.54
N GLU A 443 -11.15 2.40 -43.02
CA GLU A 443 -10.06 1.74 -43.74
C GLU A 443 -10.42 0.30 -44.15
N LEU A 444 -10.94 -0.48 -43.21
CA LEU A 444 -11.27 -1.88 -43.43
C LEU A 444 -12.41 -2.07 -44.43
N LYS A 445 -13.39 -1.16 -44.44
CA LYS A 445 -14.44 -1.14 -45.47
C LYS A 445 -13.86 -0.84 -46.85
N ALA A 446 -13.01 0.19 -46.96
CA ALA A 446 -12.35 0.52 -48.22
C ALA A 446 -11.46 -0.64 -48.72
N LYS A 447 -10.77 -1.33 -47.80
CA LYS A 447 -9.97 -2.54 -48.10
C LYS A 447 -10.85 -3.64 -48.69
N ALA A 448 -11.98 -3.98 -48.05
CA ALA A 448 -12.92 -4.98 -48.56
C ALA A 448 -13.49 -4.59 -49.94
N GLU A 449 -13.92 -3.33 -50.11
CA GLU A 449 -14.46 -2.82 -51.38
C GLU A 449 -13.43 -2.86 -52.51
N SER A 450 -12.17 -2.51 -52.24
CA SER A 450 -11.09 -2.57 -53.22
C SER A 450 -10.78 -3.99 -53.69
N ALA A 451 -11.05 -4.99 -52.83
CA ALA A 451 -10.95 -6.41 -53.16
C ALA A 451 -12.22 -6.96 -53.84
N GLY A 452 -13.20 -6.12 -54.17
CA GLY A 452 -14.49 -6.55 -54.74
C GLY A 452 -15.33 -7.37 -53.76
N ARG A 453 -15.01 -7.32 -52.47
CA ARG A 453 -15.69 -8.05 -51.40
C ARG A 453 -16.66 -7.14 -50.67
N LYS A 454 -17.72 -7.75 -50.16
CA LYS A 454 -18.70 -7.09 -49.32
C LYS A 454 -18.56 -7.58 -47.89
N VAL A 455 -18.41 -6.66 -46.95
CA VAL A 455 -18.36 -6.94 -45.50
C VAL A 455 -19.25 -5.91 -44.81
N PHE A 456 -20.18 -6.37 -43.99
CA PHE A 456 -21.05 -5.52 -43.19
C PHE A 456 -20.45 -5.31 -41.81
N PHE A 457 -20.42 -4.07 -41.35
CA PHE A 457 -20.10 -3.74 -39.97
C PHE A 457 -21.41 -3.46 -39.24
N ILE A 458 -21.67 -4.19 -38.17
CA ILE A 458 -22.90 -4.10 -37.37
C ILE A 458 -22.49 -3.92 -35.93
N GLY A 459 -23.15 -3.01 -35.20
CA GLY A 459 -22.85 -2.83 -33.79
C GLY A 459 -24.01 -2.36 -32.95
N THR A 460 -23.80 -2.41 -31.64
CA THR A 460 -24.73 -1.89 -30.62
C THR A 460 -23.99 -0.92 -29.69
N VAL A 461 -24.71 0.08 -29.18
CA VAL A 461 -24.18 1.02 -28.18
C VAL A 461 -24.91 0.76 -26.86
N CYS A 462 -24.22 0.17 -25.89
CA CYS A 462 -24.71 -0.03 -24.53
C CYS A 462 -24.49 1.25 -23.72
N GLY A 463 -25.50 2.11 -23.65
CA GLY A 463 -25.45 3.35 -22.89
C GLY A 463 -26.77 4.12 -22.82
N THR A 464 -26.76 5.21 -22.05
CA THR A 464 -27.89 6.14 -21.93
C THR A 464 -27.56 7.51 -22.51
N LYS A 465 -28.59 8.33 -22.73
CA LYS A 465 -28.40 9.74 -23.14
C LYS A 465 -27.71 10.60 -22.08
N LYS A 466 -27.53 10.10 -20.85
CA LYS A 466 -26.91 10.79 -19.72
C LYS A 466 -25.45 10.38 -19.50
N ASP A 467 -24.95 9.40 -20.25
CA ASP A 467 -23.55 8.99 -20.17
C ASP A 467 -22.62 10.08 -20.71
N VAL A 468 -21.46 10.22 -20.06
CA VAL A 468 -20.51 11.33 -20.30
C VAL A 468 -19.95 11.36 -21.71
N GLN A 469 -19.90 10.21 -22.38
CA GLN A 469 -19.42 10.07 -23.76
C GLN A 469 -20.42 10.56 -24.82
N GLY A 470 -21.69 10.72 -24.47
CA GLY A 470 -22.76 11.10 -25.40
C GLY A 470 -23.24 9.94 -26.29
N TYR A 471 -24.36 9.33 -25.92
CA TYR A 471 -24.96 8.21 -26.68
C TYR A 471 -25.26 8.57 -28.15
N GLU A 472 -25.95 9.69 -28.40
CA GLU A 472 -26.34 10.09 -29.77
C GLU A 472 -25.12 10.40 -30.64
N GLU A 473 -24.05 10.94 -30.04
CA GLU A 473 -22.80 11.22 -30.75
C GLU A 473 -22.08 9.92 -31.13
N ALA A 474 -21.98 8.96 -30.19
CA ALA A 474 -21.39 7.66 -30.46
C ALA A 474 -22.12 6.90 -31.59
N VAL A 475 -23.46 6.88 -31.56
CA VAL A 475 -24.30 6.29 -32.62
C VAL A 475 -24.04 7.00 -33.96
N SER A 476 -24.09 8.32 -33.98
CA SER A 476 -23.89 9.11 -35.20
C SER A 476 -22.51 8.90 -35.84
N LYS A 477 -21.44 8.82 -35.04
CA LYS A 477 -20.07 8.51 -35.53
C LYS A 477 -20.02 7.16 -36.24
N LEU A 478 -20.63 6.13 -35.65
CA LEU A 478 -20.67 4.79 -36.24
C LEU A 478 -21.49 4.75 -37.52
N GLU A 479 -22.67 5.38 -37.53
CA GLU A 479 -23.53 5.47 -38.72
C GLU A 479 -22.84 6.21 -39.87
N GLN A 480 -22.09 7.29 -39.58
CA GLN A 480 -21.29 8.01 -40.57
C GLN A 480 -20.15 7.16 -41.14
N ALA A 481 -19.61 6.21 -40.37
CA ALA A 481 -18.69 5.18 -40.85
C ALA A 481 -19.39 4.11 -41.73
N GLY A 482 -20.72 4.15 -41.80
CA GLY A 482 -21.59 3.17 -42.43
C GLY A 482 -21.62 1.84 -41.69
N VAL A 483 -21.56 1.88 -40.35
CA VAL A 483 -21.94 0.76 -39.47
C VAL A 483 -23.46 0.74 -39.34
N MET A 484 -24.07 -0.45 -39.35
CA MET A 484 -25.48 -0.60 -39.00
C MET A 484 -25.60 -0.67 -37.48
N VAL A 485 -25.99 0.44 -36.86
CA VAL A 485 -26.14 0.52 -35.41
C VAL A 485 -27.54 0.09 -34.99
N CYS A 486 -27.64 -0.89 -34.09
CA CYS A 486 -28.90 -1.41 -33.56
C CYS A 486 -29.13 -0.93 -32.12
N GLU A 487 -30.39 -0.87 -31.70
CA GLU A 487 -30.77 -0.31 -30.38
C GLU A 487 -30.34 -1.17 -29.18
N ASN A 488 -30.11 -2.46 -29.38
CA ASN A 488 -29.66 -3.40 -28.36
C ASN A 488 -28.94 -4.59 -28.99
N ASN A 489 -28.26 -5.38 -28.14
CA ASN A 489 -27.44 -6.50 -28.59
C ASN A 489 -28.22 -7.59 -29.35
N LYS A 490 -29.43 -7.94 -28.89
CA LYS A 490 -30.30 -8.92 -29.56
C LYS A 490 -30.60 -8.52 -31.01
N LEU A 491 -30.96 -7.26 -31.25
CA LEU A 491 -31.25 -6.76 -32.59
C LEU A 491 -30.00 -6.71 -33.46
N ALA A 492 -28.85 -6.35 -32.91
CA ALA A 492 -27.56 -6.41 -33.61
C ALA A 492 -27.23 -7.84 -34.06
N CYS A 493 -27.43 -8.83 -33.18
CA CYS A 493 -27.24 -10.24 -33.50
C CYS A 493 -28.22 -10.71 -34.58
N ARG A 494 -29.50 -10.39 -34.47
CA ARG A 494 -30.52 -10.71 -35.49
C ARG A 494 -30.18 -10.09 -36.84
N MET A 495 -29.68 -8.84 -36.86
CA MET A 495 -29.22 -8.20 -38.08
C MET A 495 -28.03 -8.93 -38.70
N ALA A 496 -27.02 -9.28 -37.89
CA ALA A 496 -25.84 -10.03 -38.35
C ALA A 496 -26.21 -11.39 -38.94
N ILE A 497 -27.11 -12.10 -38.28
CA ILE A 497 -27.64 -13.40 -38.73
C ILE A 497 -28.40 -13.25 -40.06
N ARG A 498 -29.24 -12.22 -40.20
CA ARG A 498 -29.94 -11.91 -41.45
C ARG A 498 -28.99 -11.50 -42.57
N ALA A 499 -27.91 -10.79 -42.25
CA ALA A 499 -26.91 -10.35 -43.22
C ALA A 499 -26.20 -11.52 -43.91
N ILE A 500 -26.10 -12.69 -43.25
CA ILE A 500 -25.60 -13.94 -43.84
C ILE A 500 -26.71 -14.88 -44.36
N GLY A 501 -27.94 -14.39 -44.47
CA GLY A 501 -29.07 -15.11 -45.07
C GLY A 501 -29.78 -16.11 -44.16
N ARG A 502 -29.64 -15.97 -42.83
CA ARG A 502 -30.29 -16.84 -41.83
C ARG A 502 -31.23 -16.04 -40.92
N ASP A 503 -31.98 -16.72 -40.06
CA ASP A 503 -32.77 -16.09 -38.98
C ASP A 503 -32.99 -17.10 -37.84
N PHE A 504 -33.54 -16.65 -36.71
CA PHE A 504 -33.94 -17.51 -35.59
C PHE A 504 -35.37 -17.21 -35.14
N ALA A 505 -36.06 -18.23 -34.61
CA ALA A 505 -37.42 -18.10 -34.12
C ALA A 505 -37.47 -17.98 -32.59
N GLU A 506 -38.30 -17.06 -32.10
CA GLU A 506 -38.62 -16.90 -30.69
C GLU A 506 -40.12 -17.15 -30.48
N PRO A 507 -40.52 -18.35 -30.05
CA PRO A 507 -41.92 -18.63 -29.79
C PRO A 507 -42.42 -17.83 -28.58
N LYS A 508 -43.67 -17.39 -28.63
CA LYS A 508 -44.35 -16.81 -27.46
C LYS A 508 -44.48 -17.88 -26.37
N LYS A 509 -43.91 -17.61 -25.19
CA LYS A 509 -43.93 -18.51 -24.04
C LYS A 509 -45.32 -18.50 -23.39
N GLU A 510 -45.80 -19.67 -22.99
CA GLU A 510 -47.04 -19.78 -22.21
C GLU A 510 -46.80 -19.37 -20.76
N ILE A 511 -47.81 -18.81 -20.09
CA ILE A 511 -47.76 -18.53 -18.65
C ILE A 511 -48.47 -19.66 -17.92
N ARG A 512 -47.72 -20.42 -17.12
CA ARG A 512 -48.18 -21.51 -16.27
C ARG A 512 -48.46 -21.02 -14.86
N LYS A 513 -49.24 -21.79 -14.11
CA LYS A 513 -49.47 -21.53 -12.67
C LYS A 513 -48.15 -21.69 -11.90
N LYS A 514 -47.87 -20.76 -10.98
CA LYS A 514 -46.65 -20.76 -10.15
C LYS A 514 -46.62 -21.97 -9.21
N GLU A 515 -45.49 -22.70 -9.19
CA GLU A 515 -45.23 -23.73 -8.19
C GLU A 515 -44.33 -23.18 -7.06
N VAL A 516 -44.84 -23.17 -5.84
CA VAL A 516 -44.12 -22.59 -4.69
C VAL A 516 -43.38 -23.69 -3.94
N ALA A 517 -42.04 -23.59 -3.88
CA ALA A 517 -41.21 -24.48 -3.09
C ALA A 517 -41.21 -24.06 -1.61
N PRO A 518 -41.22 -25.01 -0.66
CA PRO A 518 -41.12 -24.70 0.77
C PRO A 518 -39.69 -24.27 1.10
N ARG A 519 -39.47 -22.96 1.20
CA ARG A 519 -38.20 -22.36 1.63
C ARG A 519 -38.46 -21.22 2.61
N GLU A 520 -37.70 -21.18 3.71
CA GLU A 520 -37.83 -20.14 4.73
C GLU A 520 -37.22 -18.83 4.25
N LYS A 521 -37.94 -17.73 4.48
CA LYS A 521 -37.48 -16.36 4.24
C LYS A 521 -36.59 -15.93 5.41
N GLN A 522 -35.43 -15.35 5.12
CA GLN A 522 -34.61 -14.71 6.15
C GLN A 522 -34.90 -13.21 6.19
N ALA A 523 -34.82 -12.62 7.37
CA ALA A 523 -34.95 -11.17 7.51
C ALA A 523 -33.59 -10.52 7.21
N PRO A 524 -33.50 -9.57 6.26
CA PRO A 524 -32.26 -8.84 6.02
C PRO A 524 -31.89 -8.02 7.25
N SER A 525 -30.59 -7.92 7.52
CA SER A 525 -30.05 -7.11 8.62
C SER A 525 -30.37 -5.62 8.43
N ASP A 526 -30.36 -4.85 9.52
CA ASP A 526 -30.55 -3.40 9.44
C ASP A 526 -29.45 -2.70 8.61
N MET A 527 -28.23 -3.23 8.64
CA MET A 527 -27.10 -2.71 7.85
C MET A 527 -27.34 -2.91 6.35
N LEU A 528 -27.76 -4.11 5.94
CA LEU A 528 -28.09 -4.40 4.55
C LEU A 528 -29.29 -3.58 4.05
N ARG A 529 -30.34 -3.45 4.88
CA ARG A 529 -31.48 -2.56 4.57
C ARG A 529 -31.01 -1.13 4.31
N ARG A 530 -30.16 -0.61 5.20
CA ARG A 530 -29.61 0.74 5.11
C ARG A 530 -28.78 0.94 3.84
N LEU A 531 -27.94 -0.03 3.46
CA LEU A 531 -27.19 0.01 2.20
C LEU A 531 -28.14 0.14 0.99
N LEU A 532 -29.25 -0.59 1.01
CA LEU A 532 -30.21 -0.61 -0.10
C LEU A 532 -31.17 0.57 -0.09
N SER A 533 -31.36 1.30 1.02
CA SER A 533 -32.33 2.39 1.14
C SER A 533 -31.72 3.79 1.27
N GLU A 534 -30.42 3.92 1.55
CA GLU A 534 -29.72 5.19 1.75
C GLU A 534 -28.49 5.31 0.85
N LYS A 535 -28.12 6.55 0.48
CA LYS A 535 -26.83 6.78 -0.20
C LYS A 535 -25.69 6.37 0.71
N PRO A 536 -24.71 5.59 0.23
CA PRO A 536 -23.62 5.11 1.07
C PRO A 536 -22.62 6.23 1.42
N GLY A 537 -22.03 6.12 2.61
CA GLY A 537 -20.77 6.79 2.96
C GLY A 537 -19.62 5.86 2.57
N ILE A 538 -18.74 6.34 1.68
CA ILE A 538 -17.78 5.47 0.98
C ILE A 538 -16.35 5.74 1.45
N ILE A 539 -15.65 4.67 1.84
CA ILE A 539 -14.18 4.64 1.85
C ILE A 539 -13.74 3.98 0.54
N ASN A 540 -13.15 4.78 -0.36
CA ASN A 540 -12.66 4.28 -1.64
C ASN A 540 -11.18 3.90 -1.51
N ILE A 541 -10.82 2.70 -1.97
CA ILE A 541 -9.47 2.13 -1.88
C ILE A 541 -9.05 1.71 -3.28
N GLY A 542 -8.02 2.36 -3.82
CA GLY A 542 -7.56 2.16 -5.20
C GLY A 542 -7.93 3.34 -6.09
N LEU A 543 -8.63 3.07 -7.20
CA LEU A 543 -8.92 4.03 -8.28
C LEU A 543 -9.66 5.26 -7.76
N LYS A 544 -8.99 6.41 -7.78
CA LYS A 544 -9.56 7.70 -7.35
C LYS A 544 -10.75 8.13 -8.22
N SER A 545 -10.78 7.74 -9.48
CA SER A 545 -11.92 8.01 -10.38
C SER A 545 -13.25 7.45 -9.84
N PHE A 546 -13.23 6.33 -9.10
CA PHE A 546 -14.44 5.80 -8.46
C PHE A 546 -14.94 6.70 -7.33
N ALA A 547 -14.02 7.28 -6.55
CA ALA A 547 -14.37 8.25 -5.51
C ALA A 547 -14.97 9.54 -6.12
N GLU A 548 -14.40 10.02 -7.22
CA GLU A 548 -14.86 11.23 -7.91
C GLU A 548 -16.27 11.05 -8.48
N VAL A 549 -16.56 9.88 -9.07
CA VAL A 549 -17.91 9.56 -9.56
C VAL A 549 -18.89 9.49 -8.38
N ALA A 550 -18.57 8.79 -7.29
CA ALA A 550 -19.47 8.70 -6.16
C ALA A 550 -19.78 10.08 -5.52
N ASP A 551 -18.77 10.95 -5.40
CA ASP A 551 -18.93 12.33 -4.90
C ASP A 551 -19.85 13.17 -5.81
N GLN A 552 -19.71 13.05 -7.15
CA GLN A 552 -20.60 13.71 -8.12
C GLN A 552 -22.08 13.32 -7.93
N PHE A 553 -22.34 12.11 -7.45
CA PHE A 553 -23.69 11.61 -7.17
C PHE A 553 -24.11 11.85 -5.71
N GLY A 554 -23.36 12.67 -4.95
CA GLY A 554 -23.73 13.18 -3.63
C GLY A 554 -23.48 12.19 -2.48
N CYS A 555 -22.56 11.24 -2.65
CA CYS A 555 -22.02 10.47 -1.53
C CYS A 555 -20.99 11.28 -0.76
N GLN A 556 -20.87 11.02 0.55
CA GLN A 556 -19.67 11.41 1.28
C GLN A 556 -18.59 10.36 1.01
N VAL A 557 -17.44 10.80 0.51
CA VAL A 557 -16.36 9.89 0.10
C VAL A 557 -15.03 10.32 0.69
N VAL A 558 -14.29 9.35 1.22
CA VAL A 558 -12.88 9.50 1.58
C VAL A 558 -12.05 8.64 0.65
N GLN A 559 -11.08 9.26 -0.02
CA GLN A 559 -10.11 8.55 -0.83
C GLN A 559 -8.99 8.04 0.07
N TYR A 560 -8.81 6.72 0.14
CA TYR A 560 -7.63 6.12 0.77
C TYR A 560 -6.60 5.84 -0.32
N ASP A 561 -5.55 6.67 -0.35
CA ASP A 561 -4.35 6.49 -1.18
C ASP A 561 -3.52 5.33 -0.62
N TRP A 562 -3.99 4.13 -0.95
CA TRP A 562 -3.45 2.87 -0.48
C TRP A 562 -2.10 2.57 -1.13
N MET A 563 -1.19 2.01 -0.33
CA MET A 563 0.07 1.42 -0.78
C MET A 563 0.18 0.01 -0.20
N PRO A 564 0.84 -0.94 -0.88
CA PRO A 564 1.11 -2.27 -0.35
C PRO A 564 1.81 -2.19 1.02
N PRO A 565 1.19 -2.72 2.09
CA PRO A 565 1.87 -2.80 3.38
C PRO A 565 3.16 -3.62 3.26
N ALA A 566 4.15 -3.33 4.10
CA ALA A 566 5.44 -4.05 4.10
C ALA A 566 6.10 -4.13 2.71
N GLY A 567 5.95 -3.08 1.89
CA GLY A 567 6.52 -3.01 0.55
C GLY A 567 6.02 -4.11 -0.40
N GLY A 568 4.82 -4.67 -0.14
CA GLY A 568 4.22 -5.74 -0.94
C GLY A 568 4.73 -7.15 -0.62
N ASN A 569 5.50 -7.34 0.45
CA ASN A 569 5.99 -8.66 0.84
C ASN A 569 4.85 -9.48 1.49
N VAL A 570 4.27 -10.41 0.73
CA VAL A 570 3.14 -11.26 1.16
C VAL A 570 3.40 -11.97 2.50
N LYS A 571 4.64 -12.45 2.74
CA LYS A 571 4.99 -13.13 4.00
C LYS A 571 4.88 -12.17 5.18
N LEU A 572 5.39 -10.95 5.03
CA LEU A 572 5.33 -9.92 6.06
C LEU A 572 3.89 -9.42 6.26
N ILE A 573 3.11 -9.29 5.20
CA ILE A 573 1.70 -8.91 5.28
C ILE A 573 0.91 -9.97 6.07
N LYS A 574 1.09 -11.25 5.77
CA LYS A 574 0.48 -12.35 6.55
C LYS A 574 0.92 -12.32 8.02
N THR A 575 2.21 -12.07 8.26
CA THR A 575 2.78 -11.92 9.62
C THR A 575 2.11 -10.77 10.37
N LEU A 576 2.00 -9.60 9.75
CA LEU A 576 1.35 -8.43 10.33
C LEU A 576 -0.13 -8.68 10.61
N ASN A 577 -0.86 -9.32 9.69
CA ASN A 577 -2.26 -9.67 9.89
C ASN A 577 -2.44 -10.63 11.05
N PHE A 578 -1.62 -11.67 11.14
CA PHE A 578 -1.63 -12.55 12.31
C PHE A 578 -1.40 -11.75 13.60
N LEU A 579 -0.37 -10.90 13.65
CA LEU A 579 -0.09 -10.08 14.83
C LEU A 579 -1.23 -9.12 15.18
N ARG A 580 -2.00 -8.60 14.20
CA ARG A 580 -3.19 -7.77 14.45
C ARG A 580 -4.32 -8.55 15.11
N THR A 581 -4.48 -9.85 14.79
CA THR A 581 -5.48 -10.69 15.47
C THR A 581 -5.16 -10.94 16.94
N CYS A 582 -3.90 -10.78 17.34
CA CYS A 582 -3.46 -10.92 18.73
C CYS A 582 -3.79 -9.66 19.54
N GLN A 583 -5.03 -9.55 20.03
CA GLN A 583 -5.56 -8.38 20.76
C GLN A 583 -4.71 -7.96 22.00
N GLU A 584 -3.92 -8.86 22.57
CA GLU A 584 -3.09 -8.57 23.75
C GLU A 584 -1.86 -7.70 23.45
N ILE A 585 -1.37 -7.63 22.21
CA ILE A 585 -0.11 -6.93 21.90
C ILE A 585 -0.21 -5.45 22.22
N ASP A 586 -1.34 -4.81 21.90
CA ASP A 586 -1.52 -3.38 22.14
C ASP A 586 -1.54 -3.05 23.64
N GLN A 587 -2.14 -3.94 24.45
CA GLN A 587 -2.12 -3.83 25.90
C GLN A 587 -0.69 -4.01 26.45
N LYS A 588 0.05 -5.01 25.96
CA LYS A 588 1.45 -5.25 26.33
C LYS A 588 2.35 -4.07 25.95
N ASN A 589 2.15 -3.48 24.77
CA ASN A 589 2.88 -2.28 24.34
C ASN A 589 2.60 -1.08 25.27
N ARG A 590 1.36 -0.90 25.73
CA ARG A 590 1.02 0.13 26.73
C ARG A 590 1.72 -0.08 28.07
N GLU A 591 1.94 -1.32 28.50
CA GLU A 591 2.70 -1.62 29.72
C GLU A 591 4.17 -1.22 29.60
N VAL A 592 4.80 -1.48 28.44
CA VAL A 592 6.16 -1.01 28.15
C VAL A 592 6.23 0.52 28.25
N ILE A 593 5.30 1.21 27.60
CA ILE A 593 5.21 2.68 27.57
C ILE A 593 5.02 3.25 28.97
N ALA A 594 4.15 2.66 29.78
CA ALA A 594 3.92 3.09 31.16
C ALA A 594 5.21 3.02 32.00
N LYS A 595 6.05 2.00 31.81
CA LYS A 595 7.37 1.92 32.48
C LYS A 595 8.35 3.00 32.01
N ILE A 596 8.35 3.34 30.72
CA ILE A 596 9.18 4.44 30.20
C ILE A 596 8.77 5.76 30.87
N VAL A 597 7.47 6.08 30.88
CA VAL A 597 6.94 7.32 31.49
C VAL A 597 7.19 7.37 33.00
N GLY A 598 7.09 6.23 33.69
CA GLY A 598 7.26 6.12 35.13
C GLY A 598 8.70 6.19 35.63
N SER A 599 9.70 6.11 34.73
CA SER A 599 11.11 6.03 35.12
C SER A 599 11.67 7.35 35.68
N GLN A 600 12.57 7.23 36.65
CA GLN A 600 13.18 8.34 37.40
C GLN A 600 14.72 8.22 37.38
N PRO A 601 15.37 8.53 36.25
CA PRO A 601 16.82 8.47 36.11
C PRO A 601 17.51 9.56 36.94
N ILE A 602 18.48 9.13 37.76
CA ILE A 602 19.30 9.97 38.64
C ILE A 602 20.77 9.75 38.31
N LEU A 603 21.48 10.81 37.97
CA LEU A 603 22.93 10.78 37.82
C LEU A 603 23.60 10.75 39.20
N LYS A 604 24.17 9.60 39.56
CA LYS A 604 24.69 9.29 40.91
C LYS A 604 26.16 9.59 41.07
N ASP A 605 26.96 9.27 40.04
CA ASP A 605 28.41 9.26 40.18
C ASP A 605 29.14 9.35 38.83
N ASN A 606 30.45 9.53 38.90
CA ASN A 606 31.40 9.29 37.82
C ASN A 606 32.63 8.56 38.37
N VAL A 607 32.87 7.35 37.87
CA VAL A 607 33.85 6.39 38.41
C VAL A 607 34.59 5.66 37.29
N ARG A 608 35.64 4.89 37.61
CA ARG A 608 36.30 4.06 36.59
C ARG A 608 35.38 2.91 36.18
N ALA A 609 35.37 2.58 34.90
CA ALA A 609 34.46 1.61 34.33
C ALA A 609 34.54 0.24 35.03
N LYS A 610 35.75 -0.24 35.33
CA LYS A 610 36.00 -1.51 36.03
C LYS A 610 35.45 -1.59 37.45
N ASP A 611 35.17 -0.45 38.08
CA ASP A 611 34.67 -0.42 39.46
C ASP A 611 33.16 -0.75 39.49
N VAL A 612 32.47 -0.64 38.35
CA VAL A 612 31.00 -0.80 38.25
C VAL A 612 30.55 -1.77 37.16
N ILE A 613 31.40 -2.10 36.19
CA ILE A 613 31.12 -3.06 35.12
C ILE A 613 31.94 -4.34 35.37
N PRO A 614 31.31 -5.43 35.85
CA PRO A 614 32.02 -6.64 36.27
C PRO A 614 32.70 -7.40 35.14
N GLU A 615 32.23 -7.25 33.90
CA GLU A 615 32.75 -7.92 32.71
C GLU A 615 34.21 -7.52 32.42
N PHE A 616 34.69 -6.36 32.92
CA PHE A 616 36.10 -5.99 32.82
C PHE A 616 37.04 -6.88 33.64
N SER A 617 36.53 -7.71 34.56
CA SER A 617 37.36 -8.71 35.27
C SER A 617 37.64 -9.97 34.43
N GLU A 618 36.91 -10.14 33.32
CA GLU A 618 37.09 -11.26 32.41
C GLU A 618 38.40 -11.13 31.62
N ASN A 619 38.83 -12.22 30.96
CA ASN A 619 40.02 -12.26 30.11
C ASN A 619 41.28 -11.63 30.76
N GLY A 620 41.45 -11.81 32.08
CA GLY A 620 42.58 -11.24 32.82
C GLY A 620 42.63 -9.71 32.84
N GLY A 621 41.49 -9.03 32.67
CA GLY A 621 41.41 -7.56 32.63
C GLY A 621 41.48 -6.96 31.23
N LYS A 622 41.80 -7.75 30.19
CA LYS A 622 41.93 -7.30 28.80
C LYS A 622 40.58 -7.39 28.07
N VAL A 623 39.66 -6.51 28.45
CA VAL A 623 38.33 -6.40 27.86
C VAL A 623 38.11 -4.97 27.37
N ILE A 624 37.59 -4.83 26.16
CA ILE A 624 37.17 -3.56 25.59
C ILE A 624 35.68 -3.68 25.22
N LEU A 625 34.87 -2.75 25.69
CA LEU A 625 33.49 -2.64 25.23
C LEU A 625 33.40 -1.82 23.95
N HIS A 626 32.35 -2.04 23.16
CA HIS A 626 32.14 -1.33 21.90
C HIS A 626 30.66 -1.03 21.63
N ALA A 627 30.38 -0.03 20.80
CA ALA A 627 29.01 0.28 20.37
C ALA A 627 28.43 -0.78 19.42
N GLY A 628 27.10 -0.83 19.32
CA GLY A 628 26.37 -1.67 18.36
C GLY A 628 26.15 -3.13 18.80
N PRO A 629 25.53 -3.96 17.94
CA PRO A 629 25.40 -5.40 18.19
C PRO A 629 26.77 -6.11 18.15
N PRO A 630 26.86 -7.39 18.59
CA PRO A 630 28.11 -8.16 18.58
C PRO A 630 28.84 -8.09 17.23
N VAL A 631 30.14 -7.75 17.24
CA VAL A 631 30.96 -7.65 16.03
C VAL A 631 32.38 -8.16 16.28
N ALA A 632 32.97 -8.81 15.28
CA ALA A 632 34.38 -9.19 15.32
C ALA A 632 35.27 -7.98 15.00
N TYR A 633 36.44 -7.88 15.63
CA TYR A 633 37.40 -6.78 15.41
C TYR A 633 37.68 -6.52 13.91
N ARG A 634 37.89 -7.57 13.12
CA ARG A 634 38.14 -7.49 11.66
C ARG A 634 37.02 -6.82 10.85
N ASN A 635 35.80 -6.78 11.39
CA ASN A 635 34.63 -6.17 10.75
C ASN A 635 34.39 -4.74 11.26
N MET A 636 35.08 -4.31 12.32
CA MET A 636 35.00 -2.93 12.79
C MET A 636 35.61 -2.00 11.73
N PRO A 637 35.00 -0.85 11.42
CA PRO A 637 35.58 0.11 10.50
C PRO A 637 36.86 0.73 11.07
N ASP A 638 37.72 1.27 10.20
CA ASP A 638 39.04 1.79 10.58
C ASP A 638 39.02 2.81 11.74
N PRO A 639 38.08 3.78 11.82
CA PRO A 639 37.99 4.67 12.98
C PRO A 639 37.75 3.93 14.30
N MET A 640 36.89 2.91 14.29
CA MET A 640 36.61 2.11 15.47
C MET A 640 37.82 1.23 15.86
N GLN A 641 38.54 0.69 14.88
CA GLN A 641 39.81 0.00 15.12
C GLN A 641 40.87 0.95 15.70
N GLY A 642 40.96 2.18 15.20
CA GLY A 642 41.82 3.23 15.75
C GLY A 642 41.46 3.58 17.20
N SER A 643 40.17 3.66 17.53
CA SER A 643 39.71 3.82 18.91
C SER A 643 40.15 2.66 19.80
N CYS A 644 40.12 1.42 19.30
CA CYS A 644 40.64 0.26 20.04
C CYS A 644 42.14 0.39 20.29
N VAL A 645 42.93 0.80 19.29
CA VAL A 645 44.38 1.07 19.47
C VAL A 645 44.60 2.11 20.57
N GLY A 646 43.89 3.24 20.52
CA GLY A 646 44.02 4.27 21.55
C GLY A 646 43.62 3.80 22.95
N ALA A 647 42.62 2.92 23.07
CA ALA A 647 42.26 2.31 24.34
C ALA A 647 43.36 1.37 24.87
N VAL A 648 43.98 0.54 24.01
CA VAL A 648 45.12 -0.31 24.39
C VAL A 648 46.30 0.52 24.88
N MET A 649 46.59 1.64 24.20
CA MET A 649 47.64 2.57 24.60
C MET A 649 47.32 3.28 25.92
N PHE A 650 46.06 3.71 26.12
CA PHE A 650 45.60 4.34 27.35
C PHE A 650 45.66 3.40 28.56
N GLU A 651 45.36 2.11 28.36
CA GLU A 651 45.45 1.07 29.39
C GLU A 651 46.88 0.57 29.61
N GLU A 652 47.86 1.05 28.84
CA GLU A 652 49.27 0.67 28.93
C GLU A 652 49.47 -0.84 28.72
N TRP A 653 48.64 -1.45 27.86
CA TRP A 653 48.76 -2.86 27.48
C TRP A 653 49.80 -3.11 26.39
N ALA A 654 50.15 -2.07 25.63
CA ALA A 654 51.18 -2.06 24.60
C ALA A 654 51.99 -0.76 24.67
N GLU A 655 53.26 -0.80 24.27
CA GLU A 655 54.13 0.38 24.24
C GLU A 655 54.08 1.12 22.89
N THR A 656 53.65 0.42 21.82
CA THR A 656 53.65 0.92 20.44
C THR A 656 52.34 0.59 19.72
N GLU A 657 52.03 1.35 18.67
CA GLU A 657 50.86 1.08 17.82
C GLU A 657 50.95 -0.31 17.18
N GLU A 658 52.13 -0.71 16.69
CA GLU A 658 52.34 -2.01 16.07
C GLU A 658 52.04 -3.16 17.04
N GLU A 659 52.47 -3.03 18.29
CA GLU A 659 52.15 -4.00 19.33
C GLU A 659 50.65 -4.00 19.67
N ALA A 660 50.03 -2.83 19.78
CA ALA A 660 48.60 -2.72 20.05
C ALA A 660 47.77 -3.39 18.95
N ARG A 661 48.08 -3.13 17.68
CA ARG A 661 47.41 -3.78 16.53
C ARG A 661 47.60 -5.28 16.54
N ARG A 662 48.83 -5.76 16.78
CA ARG A 662 49.12 -7.21 16.90
C ARG A 662 48.25 -7.86 17.98
N MET A 663 48.10 -7.24 19.15
CA MET A 663 47.27 -7.77 20.24
C MET A 663 45.79 -7.85 19.85
N LEU A 664 45.27 -6.81 19.18
CA LEU A 664 43.89 -6.74 18.72
C LEU A 664 43.61 -7.81 17.64
N GLU A 665 44.51 -7.95 16.66
CA GLU A 665 44.40 -8.93 15.57
C GLU A 665 44.58 -10.37 16.03
N ALA A 666 45.43 -10.61 17.03
CA ALA A 666 45.65 -11.93 17.63
C ALA A 666 44.51 -12.38 18.55
N GLY A 667 43.53 -11.52 18.83
CA GLY A 667 42.41 -11.82 19.72
C GLY A 667 42.81 -11.90 21.19
N GLU A 668 43.90 -11.22 21.60
CA GLU A 668 44.31 -11.15 23.02
C GLU A 668 43.35 -10.31 23.87
N ILE A 669 42.54 -9.47 23.22
CA ILE A 669 41.55 -8.59 23.85
C ILE A 669 40.15 -9.12 23.53
N ARG A 670 39.32 -9.25 24.57
CA ARG A 670 37.91 -9.65 24.43
C ARG A 670 37.05 -8.41 24.16
N PHE A 671 36.22 -8.49 23.12
CA PHE A 671 35.25 -7.45 22.78
C PHE A 671 33.85 -7.83 23.25
N ILE A 672 33.14 -6.87 23.87
CA ILE A 672 31.76 -7.06 24.33
C ILE A 672 30.93 -5.81 23.96
N PRO A 673 29.72 -5.95 23.39
CA PRO A 673 28.83 -4.80 23.20
C PRO A 673 28.54 -4.06 24.50
N CYS A 674 28.59 -2.73 24.48
CA CYS A 674 28.21 -1.90 25.62
C CYS A 674 26.80 -2.27 26.14
N HIS A 675 25.84 -2.50 25.24
CA HIS A 675 24.47 -2.88 25.58
C HIS A 675 24.35 -4.17 26.41
N HIS A 676 25.35 -5.06 26.35
CA HIS A 676 25.40 -6.30 27.16
C HIS A 676 25.93 -6.06 28.58
N CYS A 677 26.57 -4.92 28.84
CA CYS A 677 27.18 -4.56 30.12
C CYS A 677 26.45 -3.40 30.81
N ASN A 678 25.15 -3.23 30.53
CA ASN A 678 24.36 -2.07 30.95
C ASN A 678 24.98 -0.71 30.55
N ALA A 679 25.80 -0.69 29.51
CA ALA A 679 26.50 0.49 29.06
C ALA A 679 26.01 0.93 27.67
N VAL A 680 26.37 2.15 27.29
CA VAL A 680 26.26 2.69 25.94
C VAL A 680 27.47 3.57 25.64
N GLY A 681 27.91 3.58 24.38
CA GLY A 681 29.06 4.36 23.94
C GLY A 681 28.78 5.20 22.69
N PRO A 682 29.18 6.49 22.65
CA PRO A 682 29.03 7.31 21.45
C PRO A 682 30.01 6.87 20.35
N MET A 683 29.58 6.95 19.09
CA MET A 683 30.40 6.62 17.91
C MET A 683 31.00 5.20 17.96
N GLY A 684 32.33 5.02 17.98
CA GLY A 684 32.92 3.68 18.15
C GLY A 684 32.53 3.02 19.49
N GLY A 685 32.13 3.81 20.48
CA GLY A 685 31.70 3.35 21.81
C GLY A 685 32.76 2.62 22.61
N ILE A 686 34.02 2.76 22.22
CA ILE A 686 35.14 2.08 22.85
C ILE A 686 35.26 2.51 24.30
N THR A 687 35.11 1.54 25.21
CA THR A 687 35.21 1.74 26.66
C THR A 687 36.14 0.69 27.26
N SER A 688 37.17 1.15 27.96
CA SER A 688 38.18 0.29 28.61
C SER A 688 38.15 0.42 30.14
N PRO A 689 38.77 -0.52 30.90
CA PRO A 689 38.62 -0.63 32.35
C PRO A 689 38.85 0.66 33.16
N ASN A 690 39.84 1.47 32.78
CA ASN A 690 40.21 2.67 33.52
C ASN A 690 39.57 3.95 32.98
N MET A 691 38.75 3.88 31.92
CA MET A 691 37.99 5.05 31.47
C MET A 691 36.95 5.45 32.51
N ALA A 692 36.72 6.75 32.64
CA ALA A 692 35.71 7.29 33.54
C ALA A 692 34.31 7.25 32.89
N VAL A 693 33.35 6.67 33.61
CA VAL A 693 31.96 6.50 33.20
C VAL A 693 31.00 7.16 34.18
N PHE A 694 29.95 7.78 33.64
CA PHE A 694 28.80 8.19 34.43
C PHE A 694 28.00 6.99 34.92
N VAL A 695 27.44 7.11 36.12
CA VAL A 695 26.52 6.13 36.71
C VAL A 695 25.15 6.77 36.80
N VAL A 696 24.22 6.35 35.95
CA VAL A 696 22.81 6.75 36.02
C VAL A 696 22.02 5.60 36.63
N GLU A 697 21.34 5.87 37.73
CA GLU A 697 20.48 4.91 38.44
C GLU A 697 19.02 5.30 38.24
N ASN A 698 18.17 4.34 37.86
CA ASN A 698 16.73 4.55 37.88
C ASN A 698 16.21 4.35 39.31
N ALA A 699 15.69 5.40 39.93
CA ALA A 699 15.25 5.34 41.33
C ALA A 699 14.06 4.38 41.57
N VAL A 700 13.32 4.02 40.51
CA VAL A 700 12.15 3.14 40.58
C VAL A 700 12.53 1.69 40.92
N ASP A 701 13.64 1.20 40.38
CA ASP A 701 14.05 -0.21 40.51
C ASP A 701 15.54 -0.40 40.87
N GLY A 702 16.30 0.69 40.97
CA GLY A 702 17.72 0.67 41.30
C GLY A 702 18.63 0.21 40.17
N ARG A 703 18.12 -0.02 38.95
CA ARG A 703 18.94 -0.41 37.79
C ARG A 703 19.90 0.73 37.45
N LYS A 704 21.10 0.36 37.01
CA LYS A 704 22.15 1.31 36.62
C LYS A 704 22.51 1.16 35.16
N ALA A 705 22.82 2.27 34.52
CA ALA A 705 23.46 2.29 33.22
C ALA A 705 24.67 3.21 33.20
N TYR A 706 25.56 2.94 32.25
CA TYR A 706 26.88 3.56 32.17
C TYR A 706 27.15 4.15 30.79
N CYS A 707 27.90 5.25 30.77
CA CYS A 707 28.42 5.82 29.53
C CYS A 707 29.71 6.57 29.86
N THR A 708 30.70 6.53 28.97
CA THR A 708 31.94 7.32 29.11
C THR A 708 31.63 8.82 29.17
N MET A 709 32.60 9.66 29.53
CA MET A 709 32.44 11.11 29.42
C MET A 709 32.69 11.61 28.00
N ASN A 710 32.08 12.74 27.63
CA ASN A 710 32.39 13.40 26.38
C ASN A 710 33.82 13.99 26.44
N GLU A 711 34.67 13.64 25.47
CA GLU A 711 36.09 14.02 25.39
C GLU A 711 36.33 15.47 24.91
N GLY A 712 35.27 16.24 24.64
CA GLY A 712 35.37 17.60 24.13
C GLY A 712 35.30 17.69 22.60
N ILE A 713 35.85 18.79 22.08
CA ILE A 713 35.92 19.12 20.65
C ILE A 713 37.32 18.77 20.10
N GLY A 714 37.43 18.56 18.80
CA GLY A 714 38.70 18.29 18.10
C GLY A 714 38.97 16.81 17.92
N LYS A 715 40.26 16.42 17.95
CA LYS A 715 40.67 15.02 17.90
C LYS A 715 40.27 14.32 19.19
N VAL A 716 39.51 13.24 19.06
CA VAL A 716 38.96 12.47 20.18
C VAL A 716 38.91 10.99 19.84
N LEU A 717 39.00 10.14 20.86
CA LEU A 717 39.04 8.69 20.72
C LEU A 717 37.76 8.17 20.09
N ARG A 718 36.58 8.71 20.44
CA ARG A 718 35.31 8.23 19.87
C ARG A 718 35.22 8.29 18.33
N PHE A 719 36.03 9.12 17.67
CA PHE A 719 36.14 9.19 16.21
C PHE A 719 37.44 8.56 15.66
N GLY A 720 38.13 7.76 16.47
CA GLY A 720 39.32 6.99 16.06
C GLY A 720 40.65 7.74 16.13
N ALA A 721 40.73 8.89 16.79
CA ALA A 721 42.02 9.55 17.05
C ALA A 721 42.67 9.01 18.32
N TYR A 722 43.99 8.81 18.30
CA TYR A 722 44.74 8.21 19.42
C TYR A 722 46.17 8.75 19.52
N ASP A 723 46.43 9.95 19.00
CA ASP A 723 47.71 10.62 19.23
C ASP A 723 47.89 10.98 20.72
N ALA A 724 49.12 11.36 21.11
CA ALA A 724 49.48 11.59 22.50
C ALA A 724 48.54 12.58 23.21
N GLU A 725 48.07 13.63 22.51
CA GLU A 725 47.10 14.58 23.05
C GLU A 725 45.78 13.91 23.49
N VAL A 726 45.27 12.95 22.71
CA VAL A 726 44.04 12.22 23.04
C VAL A 726 44.27 11.33 24.26
N VAL A 727 45.36 10.56 24.28
CA VAL A 727 45.66 9.66 25.40
C VAL A 727 45.91 10.44 26.69
N ASP A 728 46.61 11.56 26.63
CA ASP A 728 46.85 12.43 27.79
C ASP A 728 45.56 13.09 28.29
N ARG A 729 44.66 13.48 27.38
CA ARG A 729 43.32 13.96 27.75
C ARG A 729 42.51 12.87 28.45
N LEU A 730 42.54 11.63 27.98
CA LEU A 730 41.87 10.51 28.63
C LEU A 730 42.45 10.24 30.02
N ARG A 731 43.77 10.36 30.21
CA ARG A 731 44.42 10.26 31.53
C ARG A 731 43.97 11.38 32.46
N TRP A 732 43.93 12.63 31.99
CA TRP A 732 43.38 13.75 32.75
C TRP A 732 41.90 13.54 33.10
N MET A 733 41.11 13.00 32.16
CA MET A 733 39.71 12.68 32.40
C MET A 733 39.54 11.59 33.48
N ARG A 734 40.40 10.56 33.49
CA ARG A 734 40.45 9.51 34.50
C ARG A 734 40.86 10.02 35.88
N ASP A 735 41.86 10.90 35.93
CA ASP A 735 42.53 11.26 37.19
C ASP A 735 42.03 12.58 37.81
N VAL A 736 41.46 13.49 37.02
CA VAL A 736 41.01 14.82 37.46
C VAL A 736 39.51 15.04 37.20
N LEU A 737 39.06 15.02 35.95
CA LEU A 737 37.68 15.38 35.60
C LEU A 737 36.66 14.42 36.23
N GLY A 738 36.82 13.12 35.99
CA GLY A 738 35.91 12.08 36.46
C GLY A 738 35.80 12.07 37.99
N PRO A 739 36.92 11.98 38.74
CA PRO A 739 36.90 12.05 40.20
C PRO A 739 36.29 13.34 40.75
N THR A 740 36.50 14.49 40.09
CA THR A 740 35.90 15.77 40.48
C THR A 740 34.39 15.74 40.32
N LEU A 741 33.89 15.30 39.15
CA LEU A 741 32.45 15.17 38.89
C LEU A 741 31.80 14.14 39.81
N GLY A 742 32.44 12.99 40.04
CA GLY A 742 31.93 11.96 40.94
C GLY A 742 31.81 12.46 42.39
N LYS A 743 32.81 13.20 42.88
CA LYS A 743 32.72 13.87 44.20
C LYS A 743 31.60 14.90 44.24
N ALA A 744 31.45 15.73 43.20
CA ALA A 744 30.39 16.73 43.13
C ALA A 744 29.00 16.06 43.16
N LEU A 745 28.78 15.02 42.37
CA LEU A 745 27.51 14.27 42.32
C LEU A 745 27.19 13.57 43.65
N ARG A 746 28.17 12.90 44.27
CA ARG A 746 27.99 12.25 45.58
C ARG A 746 27.72 13.24 46.72
N SER A 747 28.09 14.51 46.57
CA SER A 747 27.80 15.55 47.56
C SER A 747 26.36 16.05 47.50
N MET A 748 25.63 15.78 46.40
CA MET A 748 24.21 16.07 46.28
C MET A 748 23.40 15.00 47.04
N GLU A 749 22.46 15.41 47.89
CA GLU A 749 21.71 14.53 48.80
C GLU A 749 21.15 13.27 48.12
N ASN A 750 20.65 13.40 46.88
CA ASN A 750 20.07 12.29 46.13
C ASN A 750 20.79 11.98 44.80
N GLY A 751 21.87 12.70 44.47
CA GLY A 751 22.38 12.82 43.10
C GLY A 751 21.59 13.84 42.27
N LEU A 752 21.90 13.94 40.97
CA LEU A 752 21.26 14.89 40.06
C LEU A 752 20.11 14.23 39.29
N ALA A 753 18.87 14.67 39.53
CA ALA A 753 17.71 14.20 38.78
C ALA A 753 17.79 14.63 37.31
N VAL A 754 17.74 13.69 36.38
CA VAL A 754 17.99 13.98 34.95
C VAL A 754 16.75 14.48 34.23
N ASN A 755 15.57 13.92 34.52
CA ASN A 755 14.30 14.31 33.87
C ASN A 755 14.01 15.83 33.94
N PRO A 756 14.18 16.53 35.09
CA PRO A 756 13.96 17.98 35.16
C PRO A 756 14.92 18.80 34.27
N LEU A 757 16.14 18.31 34.06
CA LEU A 757 17.11 18.96 33.16
C LEU A 757 16.68 18.78 31.71
N VAL A 758 16.30 17.55 31.32
CA VAL A 758 15.79 17.23 29.98
C VAL A 758 14.53 18.05 29.66
N ALA A 759 13.54 18.07 30.57
CA ALA A 759 12.29 18.83 30.38
C ALA A 759 12.53 20.34 30.19
N LYS A 760 13.57 20.89 30.82
CA LYS A 760 13.95 22.30 30.64
C LYS A 760 14.70 22.53 29.34
N ALA A 761 15.69 21.69 29.04
CA ALA A 761 16.56 21.84 27.88
C ALA A 761 15.81 21.62 26.55
N ILE A 762 14.82 20.72 26.52
CA ILE A 762 13.99 20.50 25.32
C ILE A 762 13.18 21.76 24.98
N ALA A 763 12.70 22.48 26.00
CA ALA A 763 12.02 23.76 25.84
C ALA A 763 12.98 24.92 25.45
N MET A 764 14.30 24.71 25.59
CA MET A 764 15.36 25.61 25.12
C MET A 764 15.94 25.17 23.76
N GLY A 765 15.29 24.19 23.15
CA GLY A 765 15.48 23.72 21.80
C GLY A 765 16.54 22.63 21.61
N ASP A 766 16.94 21.94 22.67
CA ASP A 766 17.78 20.74 22.53
C ASP A 766 16.93 19.55 22.07
N GLU A 767 17.53 18.70 21.24
CA GLU A 767 16.98 17.37 20.92
C GLU A 767 17.85 16.23 21.48
N PHE A 768 18.95 16.56 22.15
CA PHE A 768 19.80 15.68 22.94
C PHE A 768 20.65 14.64 22.18
N HIS A 769 20.71 14.70 20.85
CA HIS A 769 21.63 13.89 20.05
C HIS A 769 22.67 14.77 19.35
N GLN A 770 22.23 15.67 18.47
CA GLN A 770 23.06 16.66 17.77
C GLN A 770 23.15 18.02 18.45
N ARG A 771 22.16 18.40 19.26
CA ARG A 771 22.17 19.65 20.01
C ARG A 771 21.89 19.38 21.48
N ASN A 772 22.93 19.61 22.29
CA ASN A 772 22.98 19.41 23.74
C ASN A 772 23.40 20.70 24.49
N ILE A 773 23.31 21.87 23.85
CA ILE A 773 23.87 23.13 24.37
C ILE A 773 23.15 23.54 25.65
N ALA A 774 21.81 23.54 25.64
CA ALA A 774 21.03 23.96 26.80
C ALA A 774 21.19 22.98 27.97
N ALA A 775 21.25 21.69 27.69
CA ALA A 775 21.42 20.65 28.69
C ALA A 775 22.84 20.66 29.29
N SER A 776 23.88 20.86 28.48
CA SER A 776 25.27 20.99 28.95
C SER A 776 25.45 22.24 29.80
N LEU A 777 24.83 23.37 29.42
CA LEU A 777 24.80 24.58 30.22
C LEU A 777 24.05 24.40 31.53
N ALA A 778 22.90 23.72 31.50
CA ALA A 778 22.12 23.41 32.70
C ALA A 778 22.92 22.52 33.65
N PHE A 779 23.60 21.49 33.13
CA PHE A 779 24.48 20.64 33.92
C PHE A 779 25.63 21.42 34.55
N LEU A 780 26.34 22.25 33.78
CA LEU A 780 27.40 23.12 34.29
C LEU A 780 26.89 24.01 35.43
N LYS A 781 25.70 24.59 35.29
CA LYS A 781 25.08 25.42 36.32
C LYS A 781 24.87 24.66 37.64
N GLU A 782 24.50 23.39 37.59
CA GLU A 782 24.28 22.57 38.80
C GLU A 782 25.60 22.17 39.48
N VAL A 783 26.65 21.85 38.71
CA VAL A 783 27.91 21.35 39.28
C VAL A 783 28.94 22.43 39.60
N ALA A 784 28.95 23.57 38.90
CA ALA A 784 29.98 24.60 39.08
C ALA A 784 30.06 25.19 40.49
N PRO A 785 28.94 25.52 41.19
CA PRO A 785 29.01 26.01 42.57
C PRO A 785 29.61 24.98 43.53
N ILE A 786 29.31 23.70 43.33
CA ILE A 786 29.83 22.61 44.15
C ILE A 786 31.33 22.46 43.91
N ILE A 787 31.77 22.38 42.65
CA ILE A 787 33.19 22.29 42.27
C ILE A 787 33.98 23.48 42.82
N THR A 788 33.38 24.68 42.81
CA THR A 788 34.02 25.89 43.35
C THR A 788 34.24 25.80 44.87
N ALA A 789 33.32 25.14 45.59
CA ALA A 789 33.42 24.94 47.04
C ALA A 789 34.29 23.74 47.45
N MET A 790 34.69 22.88 46.50
CA MET A 790 35.51 21.70 46.76
C MET A 790 36.98 22.04 47.02
N ASP A 791 37.61 21.22 47.87
CA ASP A 791 39.05 21.20 48.08
C ASP A 791 39.75 20.56 46.86
N LEU A 792 40.22 21.42 45.96
CA LEU A 792 40.87 21.12 44.69
C LEU A 792 41.98 22.15 44.43
N GLU A 793 43.03 21.74 43.71
CA GLU A 793 44.02 22.68 43.21
C GLU A 793 43.35 23.73 42.30
N GLU A 794 43.82 24.98 42.37
CA GLU A 794 43.20 26.09 41.62
C GLU A 794 43.20 25.84 40.11
N LYS A 795 44.28 25.23 39.60
CA LYS A 795 44.40 24.82 38.20
C LYS A 795 43.35 23.78 37.81
N ASP A 796 43.24 22.68 38.57
CA ASP A 796 42.27 21.62 38.28
C ASP A 796 40.83 22.14 38.34
N ARG A 797 40.52 22.98 39.34
CA ARG A 797 39.21 23.64 39.45
C ARG A 797 38.90 24.46 38.19
N TYR A 798 39.85 25.27 37.74
CA TYR A 798 39.69 26.08 36.53
C TYR A 798 39.54 25.19 35.29
N ASP A 799 40.42 24.21 35.09
CA ASP A 799 40.44 23.35 33.91
C ASP A 799 39.14 22.53 33.78
N VAL A 800 38.61 22.01 34.89
CA VAL A 800 37.32 21.29 34.90
C VAL A 800 36.18 22.20 34.49
N ILE A 801 36.05 23.39 35.11
CA ILE A 801 34.97 24.34 34.79
C ILE A 801 35.11 24.83 33.34
N LYS A 802 36.33 25.12 32.88
CA LYS A 802 36.62 25.55 31.52
C LYS A 802 36.23 24.47 30.50
N PHE A 803 36.62 23.22 30.75
CA PHE A 803 36.29 22.10 29.87
C PHE A 803 34.77 21.92 29.72
N LEU A 804 34.03 21.96 30.83
CA LEU A 804 32.57 21.88 30.82
C LEU A 804 31.93 23.07 30.08
N SER A 805 32.50 24.26 30.24
CA SER A 805 32.02 25.47 29.56
C SER A 805 32.28 25.47 28.05
N ASP A 806 33.33 24.78 27.58
CA ASP A 806 33.69 24.73 26.16
C ASP A 806 33.01 23.57 25.42
N THR A 807 32.47 22.59 26.15
CA THR A 807 31.96 21.34 25.58
C THR A 807 30.44 21.35 25.49
N ASP A 808 29.91 21.94 24.42
CA ASP A 808 28.46 22.02 24.14
C ASP A 808 27.77 20.65 24.00
N GLN A 809 28.52 19.59 23.75
CA GLN A 809 28.04 18.21 23.60
C GLN A 809 28.17 17.36 24.87
N PHE A 810 28.58 17.95 26.01
CA PHE A 810 28.91 17.18 27.21
C PHE A 810 27.75 16.32 27.73
N PHE A 811 26.52 16.84 27.63
CA PHE A 811 25.33 16.17 28.13
C PHE A 811 24.88 14.95 27.32
N LEU A 812 25.34 14.79 26.06
CA LEU A 812 24.96 13.65 25.21
C LEU A 812 25.18 12.31 25.93
N ASN A 813 26.33 12.14 26.56
CA ASN A 813 26.69 10.90 27.24
C ASN A 813 25.78 10.60 28.45
N ILE A 814 25.35 11.64 29.18
CA ILE A 814 24.38 11.52 30.29
C ILE A 814 23.00 11.15 29.73
N MET A 815 22.60 11.75 28.61
CA MET A 815 21.34 11.42 27.94
C MET A 815 21.34 9.98 27.43
N MET A 816 22.45 9.51 26.85
CA MET A 816 22.58 8.12 26.39
C MET A 816 22.43 7.13 27.55
N ALA A 817 23.14 7.33 28.66
CA ALA A 817 23.01 6.49 29.86
C ALA A 817 21.58 6.53 30.43
N THR A 818 20.94 7.69 30.39
CA THR A 818 19.52 7.86 30.75
C THR A 818 18.60 7.06 29.85
N GLY A 819 18.76 7.17 28.53
CA GLY A 819 18.00 6.38 27.56
C GLY A 819 18.18 4.88 27.81
N LYS A 820 19.42 4.43 28.01
CA LYS A 820 19.74 3.03 28.31
C LYS A 820 19.02 2.52 29.55
N VAL A 821 19.15 3.20 30.70
CA VAL A 821 18.54 2.71 31.95
C VAL A 821 17.01 2.69 31.88
N VAL A 822 16.40 3.68 31.23
CA VAL A 822 14.96 3.76 31.08
C VAL A 822 14.45 2.67 30.13
N MET A 823 15.08 2.51 28.97
CA MET A 823 14.63 1.53 27.97
C MET A 823 14.88 0.08 28.43
N ASP A 824 15.96 -0.19 29.17
CA ASP A 824 16.17 -1.51 29.79
C ASP A 824 15.12 -1.80 30.87
N THR A 825 14.76 -0.78 31.67
CA THR A 825 13.67 -0.91 32.66
C THR A 825 12.34 -1.22 32.00
N ALA A 826 12.06 -0.59 30.87
CA ALA A 826 10.83 -0.83 30.12
C ALA A 826 10.80 -2.22 29.47
N ARG A 827 11.94 -2.72 29.00
CA ARG A 827 12.11 -4.04 28.36
C ARG A 827 11.97 -5.20 29.34
N GLU A 828 12.55 -5.09 30.52
CA GLU A 828 12.63 -6.23 31.44
C GLU A 828 11.26 -6.54 32.06
N GLY A 829 10.84 -7.81 31.94
CA GLY A 829 9.56 -8.29 32.46
C GLY A 829 8.34 -7.69 31.75
N THR A 830 8.49 -7.21 30.52
CA THR A 830 7.38 -6.83 29.64
C THR A 830 7.39 -7.68 28.37
N ASP A 831 6.36 -7.53 27.56
CA ASP A 831 6.19 -8.23 26.29
C ASP A 831 5.69 -7.23 25.24
N GLY A 832 5.57 -7.64 23.98
CA GLY A 832 5.11 -6.77 22.89
C GLY A 832 6.20 -6.36 21.89
N THR A 833 5.88 -5.40 21.03
CA THR A 833 6.64 -5.08 19.81
C THR A 833 7.32 -3.71 19.87
N ILE A 834 7.31 -3.04 21.02
CA ILE A 834 8.03 -1.79 21.25
C ILE A 834 9.53 -2.02 21.14
N VAL A 835 10.21 -1.20 20.33
CA VAL A 835 11.68 -1.18 20.22
C VAL A 835 12.28 -0.59 21.49
N THR A 836 13.20 -1.33 22.10
CA THR A 836 13.83 -0.99 23.39
C THR A 836 15.33 -0.73 23.27
N ALA A 837 15.93 -0.97 22.10
CA ALA A 837 17.28 -0.54 21.80
C ALA A 837 17.44 -0.37 20.29
N MET A 838 18.17 0.67 19.89
CA MET A 838 18.72 0.84 18.55
C MET A 838 20.19 1.23 18.68
N CYS A 839 21.07 0.54 17.98
CA CYS A 839 22.50 0.83 17.98
C CYS A 839 23.18 0.31 16.71
N ARG A 840 24.42 0.73 16.48
CA ARG A 840 25.19 0.38 15.28
C ARG A 840 26.68 0.41 15.53
N ASN A 841 27.45 -0.36 14.76
CA ASN A 841 28.90 -0.52 14.93
C ASN A 841 29.72 -0.22 13.66
N GLY A 842 29.11 0.44 12.65
CA GLY A 842 29.76 0.69 11.36
C GLY A 842 29.80 -0.52 10.41
N TYR A 843 29.26 -1.67 10.84
CA TYR A 843 29.09 -2.86 10.01
C TYR A 843 27.61 -3.29 9.97
N GLU A 844 26.99 -3.44 11.13
CA GLU A 844 25.59 -3.76 11.31
C GLU A 844 24.87 -2.72 12.17
N PHE A 845 23.58 -2.55 11.86
CA PHE A 845 22.61 -1.90 12.73
C PHE A 845 21.83 -2.99 13.46
N GLY A 846 21.60 -2.82 14.76
CA GLY A 846 20.86 -3.76 15.59
C GLY A 846 19.71 -3.11 16.33
N ILE A 847 18.59 -3.84 16.45
CA ILE A 847 17.47 -3.48 17.33
C ILE A 847 17.14 -4.60 18.31
N ARG A 848 16.48 -4.22 19.41
CA ARG A 848 15.79 -5.13 20.33
C ARG A 848 14.35 -4.68 20.50
N ILE A 849 13.43 -5.62 20.67
CA ILE A 849 12.03 -5.34 21.03
C ILE A 849 11.68 -5.97 22.38
N ALA A 850 10.75 -5.36 23.12
CA ALA A 850 10.36 -5.76 24.47
C ALA A 850 10.08 -7.26 24.58
N GLY A 851 9.26 -7.80 23.68
CA GLY A 851 8.84 -9.20 23.69
C GLY A 851 9.90 -10.24 23.33
N MET A 852 11.10 -9.82 22.92
CA MET A 852 12.19 -10.74 22.54
C MET A 852 13.41 -10.63 23.47
N GLY A 853 13.32 -9.87 24.56
CA GLY A 853 14.38 -9.81 25.56
C GLY A 853 15.69 -9.26 24.99
N ASP A 854 16.78 -10.02 25.10
CA ASP A 854 18.13 -9.60 24.71
C ASP A 854 18.52 -9.99 23.27
N GLU A 855 17.62 -10.63 22.53
CA GLU A 855 17.84 -11.03 21.15
C GLU A 855 18.02 -9.81 20.25
N TRP A 856 19.08 -9.85 19.42
CA TRP A 856 19.39 -8.81 18.44
C TRP A 856 18.80 -9.18 17.08
N PHE A 857 18.13 -8.23 16.46
CA PHE A 857 17.75 -8.29 15.06
C PHE A 857 18.60 -7.30 14.28
N THR A 858 19.41 -7.79 13.34
CA THR A 858 20.40 -6.97 12.63
C THR A 858 20.11 -6.83 11.14
N GLY A 859 20.63 -5.75 10.57
CA GLY A 859 20.70 -5.49 9.13
C GLY A 859 21.97 -4.70 8.79
N PRO A 860 22.34 -4.59 7.50
CA PRO A 860 23.52 -3.84 7.08
C PRO A 860 23.36 -2.36 7.47
N VAL A 861 24.40 -1.77 8.05
CA VAL A 861 24.32 -0.37 8.47
C VAL A 861 24.29 0.58 7.25
N ASN A 862 23.52 1.66 7.37
CA ASN A 862 23.48 2.71 6.35
C ASN A 862 24.57 3.76 6.60
N THR A 863 24.91 4.51 5.55
CA THR A 863 25.81 5.67 5.67
C THR A 863 24.98 6.94 5.88
N PRO A 864 25.31 7.80 6.86
CA PRO A 864 24.56 9.02 7.09
C PRO A 864 24.67 10.00 5.90
N GLN A 865 23.59 10.72 5.65
CA GLN A 865 23.52 11.77 4.62
C GLN A 865 23.29 13.12 5.27
N GLY A 866 24.04 14.14 4.83
CA GLY A 866 23.91 15.47 5.39
C GLY A 866 24.96 16.44 4.87
N LEU A 867 25.32 17.41 5.71
CA LEU A 867 26.33 18.41 5.36
C LEU A 867 27.71 17.97 5.79
N TYR A 868 28.65 18.16 4.87
CA TYR A 868 30.08 17.91 5.08
C TYR A 868 30.80 19.22 5.38
N PHE A 869 31.81 19.15 6.23
CA PHE A 869 32.72 20.25 6.48
C PHE A 869 33.56 20.54 5.23
N THR A 870 33.99 21.79 5.08
CA THR A 870 34.79 22.22 3.92
C THR A 870 35.99 21.30 3.68
N GLY A 871 36.07 20.74 2.48
CA GLY A 871 37.15 19.84 2.07
C GLY A 871 36.86 18.34 2.21
N TYR A 872 35.65 17.96 2.64
CA TYR A 872 35.16 16.58 2.68
C TYR A 872 33.88 16.43 1.87
N ASP A 873 33.59 15.20 1.46
CA ASP A 873 32.33 14.81 0.81
C ASP A 873 31.84 13.42 1.26
N ALA A 874 30.81 12.90 0.59
CA ALA A 874 30.20 11.63 0.91
C ALA A 874 31.13 10.42 0.75
N GLU A 875 32.14 10.49 -0.12
CA GLU A 875 33.08 9.39 -0.33
C GLU A 875 34.02 9.22 0.88
N ASP A 876 34.21 10.27 1.68
CA ASP A 876 35.02 10.25 2.90
C ASP A 876 34.27 9.68 4.11
N ALA A 877 32.95 9.51 4.02
CA ALA A 877 32.11 9.11 5.15
C ALA A 877 32.31 7.65 5.56
N CYS A 878 32.39 7.42 6.87
CA CYS A 878 32.27 6.09 7.45
C CYS A 878 30.78 5.70 7.53
N PRO A 879 30.43 4.41 7.34
CA PRO A 879 29.11 3.90 7.72
C PRO A 879 28.80 4.18 9.20
N ASP A 880 27.52 4.34 9.53
CA ASP A 880 27.09 4.88 10.83
C ASP A 880 27.50 3.98 12.02
N MET A 881 27.87 4.61 13.14
CA MET A 881 28.32 3.89 14.33
C MET A 881 27.90 4.62 15.62
N GLY A 882 27.64 3.86 16.68
CA GLY A 882 27.30 4.37 18.02
C GLY A 882 26.11 3.68 18.66
N ASP A 883 26.02 3.81 19.98
CA ASP A 883 24.81 3.50 20.74
C ASP A 883 23.91 4.74 20.91
N SER A 884 24.30 5.88 20.35
CA SER A 884 23.56 7.14 20.51
C SER A 884 22.14 7.11 19.95
N ALA A 885 21.82 6.16 19.05
CA ALA A 885 20.45 5.87 18.60
C ALA A 885 19.50 5.40 19.74
N ILE A 886 20.04 5.13 20.94
CA ILE A 886 19.22 4.96 22.16
C ILE A 886 18.43 6.23 22.50
N THR A 887 18.88 7.41 22.07
CA THR A 887 18.16 8.68 22.28
C THR A 887 16.88 8.74 21.45
N GLU A 888 16.93 8.33 20.18
CA GLU A 888 15.75 8.16 19.32
C GLU A 888 14.84 7.05 19.82
N THR A 889 15.42 5.96 20.31
CA THR A 889 14.64 4.86 20.92
C THR A 889 13.80 5.37 22.09
N PHE A 890 14.36 6.28 22.90
CA PHE A 890 13.66 6.95 24.00
C PHE A 890 12.63 7.99 23.54
N GLY A 891 12.78 8.53 22.31
CA GLY A 891 11.84 9.48 21.71
C GLY A 891 12.38 10.87 21.44
N VAL A 892 13.65 11.14 21.76
CA VAL A 892 14.32 12.42 21.45
C VAL A 892 15.18 12.27 20.18
N GLY A 893 16.16 13.15 19.95
CA GLY A 893 17.02 13.10 18.78
C GLY A 893 16.26 13.44 17.49
N GLY A 894 16.50 12.65 16.44
CA GLY A 894 15.76 12.76 15.16
C GLY A 894 14.24 12.58 15.30
N MET A 895 13.78 11.84 16.31
CA MET A 895 12.35 11.62 16.59
C MET A 895 11.64 12.87 17.14
N ALA A 896 12.38 13.82 17.69
CA ALA A 896 11.89 15.09 18.22
C ALA A 896 12.57 16.28 17.54
N MET A 897 12.90 16.17 16.25
CA MET A 897 13.62 17.20 15.50
C MET A 897 12.95 18.58 15.57
N ILE A 898 11.62 18.63 15.69
CA ILE A 898 10.84 19.87 15.88
C ILE A 898 11.20 20.62 17.18
N ALA A 899 11.75 19.94 18.19
CA ALA A 899 12.29 20.60 19.39
C ALA A 899 13.51 21.46 19.06
N ALA A 900 14.31 21.07 18.07
CA ALA A 900 15.54 21.76 17.69
C ALA A 900 15.56 22.20 16.22
N PRO A 901 14.71 23.15 15.77
CA PRO A 901 14.67 23.58 14.37
C PRO A 901 16.00 24.16 13.86
N ALA A 902 16.91 24.56 14.75
CA ALA A 902 18.26 25.00 14.37
C ALA A 902 19.14 23.85 13.85
N VAL A 903 18.88 22.61 14.26
CA VAL A 903 19.67 21.41 13.88
C VAL A 903 19.42 21.02 12.43
N THR A 904 18.22 21.26 11.88
CA THR A 904 17.87 20.81 10.52
C THR A 904 18.87 21.32 9.49
N ARG A 905 19.24 22.61 9.57
CA ARG A 905 20.25 23.21 8.70
C ARG A 905 21.63 22.60 8.85
N PHE A 906 21.97 22.02 9.99
CA PHE A 906 23.28 21.42 10.25
C PHE A 906 23.32 19.96 9.79
N VAL A 907 22.20 19.25 9.83
CA VAL A 907 22.08 17.86 9.35
C VAL A 907 21.68 17.75 7.87
N GLY A 908 21.65 18.86 7.14
CA GLY A 908 21.30 18.87 5.70
C GLY A 908 19.80 18.73 5.40
N ALA A 909 18.94 18.86 6.42
CA ALA A 909 17.50 19.04 6.24
C ALA A 909 17.17 20.54 6.03
N GLY A 910 15.94 20.86 5.59
CA GLY A 910 15.52 22.24 5.36
C GLY A 910 15.27 23.04 6.65
N GLY A 911 14.19 23.81 6.69
CA GLY A 911 13.86 24.68 7.82
C GLY A 911 12.96 24.03 8.87
N TYR A 912 12.24 24.87 9.60
CA TYR A 912 11.23 24.47 10.58
C TYR A 912 10.18 23.50 10.03
N GLU A 913 9.68 23.74 8.81
CA GLU A 913 8.65 22.89 8.19
C GLU A 913 9.13 21.45 7.97
N ASP A 914 10.42 21.25 7.69
CA ASP A 914 11.00 19.91 7.56
C ASP A 914 11.12 19.24 8.92
N ALA A 915 11.50 19.99 9.97
CA ALA A 915 11.51 19.48 11.34
C ALA A 915 10.10 19.01 11.78
N LEU A 916 9.09 19.81 11.44
CA LEU A 916 7.68 19.53 11.75
C LEU A 916 7.19 18.31 10.98
N ARG A 917 7.44 18.25 9.67
CA ARG A 917 7.08 17.11 8.81
C ARG A 917 7.73 15.83 9.32
N THR A 918 9.03 15.86 9.58
CA THR A 918 9.79 14.71 10.10
C THR A 918 9.21 14.22 11.43
N SER A 919 8.97 15.12 12.38
CA SER A 919 8.43 14.73 13.69
C SER A 919 6.99 14.21 13.60
N ASN A 920 6.17 14.77 12.70
CA ASN A 920 4.83 14.26 12.41
C ASN A 920 4.84 12.89 11.71
N GLU A 921 5.81 12.61 10.84
CA GLU A 921 5.98 11.30 10.22
C GLU A 921 6.40 10.25 11.26
N MET A 922 7.30 10.61 12.19
CA MET A 922 7.69 9.73 13.30
C MET A 922 6.52 9.39 14.23
N MET A 923 5.50 10.24 14.31
CA MET A 923 4.26 9.93 15.03
C MET A 923 3.47 8.76 14.42
N GLU A 924 3.69 8.42 13.15
CA GLU A 924 2.99 7.32 12.48
C GLU A 924 3.52 5.94 12.86
N ILE A 925 4.69 5.87 13.52
CA ILE A 925 5.37 4.62 13.91
C ILE A 925 5.49 4.43 15.42
N VAL A 926 4.91 5.32 16.21
CA VAL A 926 4.88 5.22 17.68
C VAL A 926 3.47 5.04 18.20
N ILE A 927 3.34 4.48 19.39
CA ILE A 927 2.04 4.22 20.02
C ILE A 927 1.48 5.46 20.73
N ASP A 928 2.32 6.26 21.37
CA ASP A 928 1.87 7.40 22.19
C ASP A 928 2.90 8.54 22.25
N ARG A 929 2.69 9.48 23.17
CA ARG A 929 3.55 10.62 23.46
C ARG A 929 3.96 10.64 24.91
N ASN A 930 5.18 11.10 25.19
CA ASN A 930 5.64 11.24 26.55
C ASN A 930 5.20 12.60 27.14
N PRO A 931 4.27 12.64 28.11
CA PRO A 931 3.76 13.90 28.67
C PRO A 931 4.80 14.64 29.52
N ASN A 932 5.87 13.97 29.96
CA ASN A 932 6.91 14.57 30.80
C ASN A 932 7.85 15.51 30.02
N PHE A 933 7.88 15.39 28.68
CA PHE A 933 8.78 16.15 27.83
C PHE A 933 7.98 16.82 26.70
N THR A 934 7.39 17.96 27.01
CA THR A 934 6.57 18.73 26.06
C THR A 934 7.46 19.64 25.21
N VAL A 935 7.13 19.74 23.92
CA VAL A 935 7.89 20.52 22.93
C VAL A 935 7.13 21.80 22.57
N PRO A 936 7.59 23.00 22.99
CA PRO A 936 6.87 24.24 22.76
C PRO A 936 6.60 24.56 21.28
N THR A 937 7.59 24.31 20.42
CA THR A 937 7.51 24.48 18.96
C THR A 937 6.53 23.50 18.31
N TRP A 938 6.11 22.46 19.02
CA TRP A 938 5.10 21.50 18.56
C TRP A 938 3.77 21.69 19.29
N ASN A 939 3.45 22.92 19.68
CA ASN A 939 2.25 23.26 20.45
C ASN A 939 2.14 22.44 21.75
N PHE A 940 3.26 22.31 22.48
CA PHE A 940 3.36 21.61 23.76
C PHE A 940 2.96 20.12 23.72
N GLN A 941 3.02 19.51 22.53
CA GLN A 941 2.87 18.07 22.39
C GLN A 941 4.06 17.36 23.04
N GLY A 942 3.82 16.20 23.66
CA GLY A 942 4.89 15.33 24.16
C GLY A 942 5.71 14.73 23.02
N ILE A 943 6.98 14.42 23.28
CA ILE A 943 7.85 13.70 22.33
C ILE A 943 7.26 12.35 21.94
N CYS A 944 7.66 11.83 20.77
CA CYS A 944 7.29 10.51 20.27
C CYS A 944 7.64 9.40 21.29
N LEU A 945 6.74 8.44 21.52
CA LEU A 945 6.94 7.41 22.55
C LEU A 945 6.50 6.01 22.12
N GLY A 946 7.45 5.07 22.16
CA GLY A 946 7.22 3.66 21.90
C GLY A 946 7.14 3.34 20.42
N ILE A 947 8.30 3.27 19.76
CA ILE A 947 8.41 2.83 18.35
C ILE A 947 7.91 1.39 18.26
N ASP A 948 6.84 1.15 17.50
CA ASP A 948 6.29 -0.19 17.29
C ASP A 948 6.85 -0.79 16.00
N ALA A 949 7.57 -1.91 16.13
CA ALA A 949 8.14 -2.61 14.97
C ALA A 949 7.06 -3.04 13.95
N ARG A 950 5.81 -3.29 14.38
CA ARG A 950 4.69 -3.59 13.47
C ARG A 950 4.36 -2.39 12.58
N LEU A 951 4.29 -1.19 13.14
CA LEU A 951 3.98 0.03 12.40
C LEU A 951 5.11 0.41 11.45
N VAL A 952 6.37 0.25 11.87
CA VAL A 952 7.55 0.47 11.01
C VAL A 952 7.47 -0.39 9.75
N VAL A 953 7.22 -1.69 9.90
CA VAL A 953 7.12 -2.61 8.75
C VAL A 953 5.84 -2.38 7.96
N GLU A 954 4.70 -2.18 8.62
CA GLU A 954 3.42 -1.93 7.95
C GLU A 954 3.49 -0.70 7.04
N LYS A 955 3.97 0.42 7.56
CA LYS A 955 3.99 1.72 6.88
C LYS A 955 5.22 1.90 5.99
N GLY A 956 6.27 1.10 6.17
CA GLY A 956 7.55 1.29 5.50
C GLY A 956 8.30 2.55 5.97
N ILE A 957 7.92 3.12 7.12
CA ILE A 957 8.53 4.32 7.70
C ILE A 957 9.53 3.88 8.77
N THR A 958 10.80 4.17 8.57
CA THR A 958 11.87 3.84 9.54
C THR A 958 12.24 5.05 10.40
N PRO A 959 12.58 4.87 11.70
CA PRO A 959 13.00 5.95 12.58
C PRO A 959 14.10 6.84 11.98
N VAL A 960 14.00 8.16 12.16
CA VAL A 960 15.03 9.11 11.74
C VAL A 960 16.03 9.29 12.88
N ILE A 961 17.31 9.13 12.60
CA ILE A 961 18.40 9.29 13.57
C ILE A 961 19.27 10.47 13.14
N ASN A 962 19.46 11.44 14.03
CA ASN A 962 20.43 12.50 13.84
C ASN A 962 21.81 11.97 14.24
N THR A 963 22.85 12.07 13.41
CA THR A 963 24.17 11.50 13.75
C THR A 963 25.33 12.32 13.19
N GLY A 964 26.48 12.23 13.86
CA GLY A 964 27.73 12.83 13.39
C GLY A 964 28.34 11.96 12.31
N ILE A 965 28.88 12.59 11.25
CA ILE A 965 29.55 11.87 10.17
C ILE A 965 31.04 11.78 10.52
N ALA A 966 31.52 10.56 10.77
CA ALA A 966 32.94 10.28 10.97
C ALA A 966 33.65 10.06 9.63
N ASN A 967 34.92 10.43 9.53
CA ASN A 967 35.73 10.03 8.38
C ASN A 967 35.95 8.51 8.40
N LYS A 968 36.00 7.86 7.23
CA LYS A 968 36.31 6.42 7.11
C LYS A 968 37.76 6.05 7.46
N VAL A 969 38.65 7.04 7.62
CA VAL A 969 40.04 6.87 8.03
C VAL A 969 40.21 7.33 9.48
N ALA A 970 40.80 6.48 10.30
CA ALA A 970 41.10 6.75 11.71
C ALA A 970 41.92 8.04 11.88
N GLY A 971 41.65 8.77 12.98
CA GLY A 971 42.39 9.98 13.34
C GLY A 971 41.97 11.27 12.65
N LYS A 972 41.16 11.22 11.58
CA LYS A 972 40.64 12.43 10.91
C LYS A 972 39.44 13.07 11.64
N GLY A 973 38.72 12.31 12.45
CA GLY A 973 37.65 12.84 13.30
C GLY A 973 36.30 12.98 12.58
N GLN A 974 35.46 13.87 13.12
CA GLN A 974 34.18 14.22 12.53
C GLN A 974 34.37 15.11 11.29
N ILE A 975 33.66 14.79 10.22
CA ILE A 975 33.72 15.50 8.94
C ILE A 975 32.37 16.07 8.51
N GLY A 976 31.32 15.90 9.31
CA GLY A 976 29.99 16.42 9.01
C GLY A 976 28.94 16.01 10.03
N ALA A 977 27.69 16.32 9.71
CA ALA A 977 26.51 15.88 10.44
C ALA A 977 25.37 15.63 9.47
N GLY A 978 24.52 14.68 9.81
CA GLY A 978 23.46 14.24 8.92
C GLY A 978 22.37 13.46 9.62
N THR A 979 21.47 12.93 8.81
CA THR A 979 20.48 11.96 9.23
C THR A 979 20.81 10.59 8.64
N VAL A 980 20.32 9.55 9.31
CA VAL A 980 20.38 8.18 8.84
C VAL A 980 19.14 7.45 9.31
N HIS A 981 18.77 6.42 8.57
CA HIS A 981 17.68 5.54 8.94
C HIS A 981 18.22 4.13 9.21
N PRO A 982 17.64 3.40 10.17
CA PRO A 982 17.95 1.98 10.34
C PRO A 982 17.48 1.19 9.11
N PRO A 983 18.16 0.10 8.74
CA PRO A 983 17.69 -0.79 7.68
C PRO A 983 16.37 -1.44 8.11
N ILE A 984 15.33 -1.38 7.27
CA ILE A 984 14.01 -1.92 7.61
C ILE A 984 14.05 -3.42 7.96
N GLU A 985 15.01 -4.15 7.38
CA GLU A 985 15.24 -5.58 7.58
C GLU A 985 15.32 -5.99 9.07
N CYS A 986 15.88 -5.14 9.94
CA CYS A 986 15.97 -5.48 11.37
C CYS A 986 14.59 -5.50 12.04
N PHE A 987 13.65 -4.65 11.61
CA PHE A 987 12.27 -4.65 12.09
C PHE A 987 11.47 -5.82 11.51
N GLU A 988 11.67 -6.14 10.22
CA GLU A 988 11.06 -7.29 9.57
C GLU A 988 11.43 -8.59 10.28
N LYS A 989 12.72 -8.80 10.56
CA LYS A 989 13.22 -9.95 11.33
C LYS A 989 12.59 -10.01 12.73
N ALA A 990 12.49 -8.86 13.41
CA ALA A 990 11.91 -8.78 14.75
C ALA A 990 10.43 -9.19 14.78
N ILE A 991 9.60 -8.67 13.87
CA ILE A 991 8.17 -9.02 13.85
C ILE A 991 7.92 -10.47 13.41
N VAL A 992 8.74 -11.01 12.52
CA VAL A 992 8.64 -12.43 12.10
C VAL A 992 9.02 -13.34 13.26
N ALA A 993 10.08 -13.03 14.00
CA ALA A 993 10.47 -13.78 15.19
C ALA A 993 9.39 -13.70 16.28
N TYR A 994 8.80 -12.52 16.49
CA TYR A 994 7.73 -12.33 17.47
C TYR A 994 6.44 -13.07 17.09
N ALA A 995 6.04 -13.06 15.82
CA ALA A 995 4.91 -13.85 15.34
C ALA A 995 5.14 -15.35 15.53
N LYS A 996 6.37 -15.82 15.27
CA LYS A 996 6.76 -17.21 15.52
C LYS A 996 6.68 -17.56 17.01
N LYS A 997 7.12 -16.67 17.90
CA LYS A 997 6.96 -16.83 19.36
C LYS A 997 5.49 -17.02 19.76
N LEU A 998 4.57 -16.35 19.05
CA LEU A 998 3.12 -16.45 19.26
C LEU A 998 2.45 -17.62 18.51
N GLY A 999 3.22 -18.47 17.82
CA GLY A 999 2.72 -19.70 17.19
C GLY A 999 2.37 -19.58 15.70
N PHE A 1000 2.77 -18.50 15.02
CA PHE A 1000 2.55 -18.35 13.59
C PHE A 1000 3.68 -18.95 12.74
N GLU A 1001 3.31 -19.74 11.73
CA GLU A 1001 4.19 -20.19 10.65
C GLU A 1001 3.64 -19.64 9.32
N ALA A 1002 4.48 -18.87 8.62
CA ALA A 1002 4.09 -18.03 7.49
C ALA A 1002 4.06 -18.73 6.13
#